data_AF-V6JM97-F1
#
_entry.id   AF-V6JM97-F1
#
_cell.length_a   1.000
_cell.length_b   1.000
_cell.length_c   1.000
_cell.angle_alpha   90.00
_cell.angle_beta   90.00
_cell.angle_gamma   90.00
#
_symmetry.space_group_name_H-M   'P 1'
#
loop_
_entity.id
_entity.type
_entity.pdbx_description
1 polymer ?
#
loop_
_entity_poly.entity_id
_entity_poly.type
_entity_poly.pdbx_seq_one_letter_code
_entity_poly.pdbx_strand_id
1 'polypeptide(L)'
;MAHSEPQVLEDHRVRVLPFGASSERILQRGDHALFGVSTGNSYFSRRNLANAMAWAVERFAAVDVVHADIALEAMLEALGYERVAARKSVAKQLRGVRRRIDGALEDIGAAAERVRARPLSAFLDHPSYREVRARTRAALRTDVELRSVRDAMAYQFLAKRLKPDDLPTPAQVEAALAYVDAELPFFVDTPRILGVASSVHCYHTVLALGRLLFGERRMALRPADNQGYAIVACRDSGKQIAMASTSTEAPAPVPPYAGVEWPLSRRGDVVPAECARLRAESPVARIRTLTGDDAWLVTSYELARQVLEDERFSLRETAAPDVPRQYALTIPPEVVNTMGNVNSAGLHQEVLRAFGPRSGPASAEWMAARAHELVDAMVEEGPPVDLRQRFAEPYSAALVCEVLGLPYEDGLRLMSGLDLGFVTSPVVYDGCTANWDKDYAFVLRHVRDDRAAQRGLIRRLCELRDDPERDGGDLTDEMLAATVTSLFGAGAMSTYVFLLHAVLTLIRHPEAMDRLRERPEAMPRAVEELLRCTLSIGDGLPRIARADVQVGEVLVRAGELVLVCVEGANFDPEQFPDAERFDLDRSPNAHLSFGAGSHFCPASTISRVHAAEALTVLLARLPRLRLALPVDQLVWRTGNIKRVPERLPVLW
;
A
#
# COMPACT_ATOMS: atom_id res chain seq x y z
N MET A 1 -6.87 -30.09 19.46
CA MET A 1 -5.54 -30.24 20.08
C MET A 1 -5.03 -28.84 20.33
N ALA A 2 -4.66 -28.51 21.57
CA ALA A 2 -4.30 -27.17 21.98
C ALA A 2 -3.11 -26.61 21.17
N HIS A 3 -3.27 -25.44 20.57
CA HIS A 3 -2.17 -24.69 19.98
C HIS A 3 -1.39 -24.02 21.11
N SER A 4 -0.23 -24.59 21.47
CA SER A 4 0.74 -23.94 22.34
C SER A 4 1.33 -22.73 21.61
N GLU A 5 1.33 -21.56 22.25
CA GLU A 5 2.09 -20.38 21.80
C GLU A 5 3.58 -20.74 21.61
N PRO A 6 4.27 -20.17 20.60
CA PRO A 6 5.69 -20.44 20.37
C PRO A 6 6.50 -20.02 21.60
N GLN A 7 7.24 -20.96 22.20
CA GLN A 7 8.09 -20.65 23.34
C GLN A 7 9.28 -19.80 22.89
N VAL A 8 9.33 -18.55 23.36
CA VAL A 8 10.54 -17.74 23.23
C VAL A 8 11.62 -18.37 24.12
N LEU A 9 12.66 -18.90 23.51
CA LEU A 9 13.81 -19.40 24.24
C LEU A 9 14.73 -18.23 24.57
N GLU A 10 14.83 -17.91 25.85
CA GLU A 10 15.64 -16.80 26.36
C GLU A 10 16.72 -17.31 27.31
N ASP A 11 17.95 -16.83 27.11
CA ASP A 11 19.04 -16.92 28.08
C ASP A 11 19.71 -15.55 28.20
N HIS A 12 20.63 -15.39 29.16
CA HIS A 12 21.41 -14.16 29.40
C HIS A 12 22.16 -13.66 28.15
N ARG A 13 22.43 -14.52 27.15
CA ARG A 13 23.17 -14.17 25.93
C ARG A 13 22.29 -13.78 24.74
N VAL A 14 21.24 -14.55 24.45
CA VAL A 14 20.42 -14.41 23.24
C VAL A 14 18.94 -14.65 23.50
N ARG A 15 18.12 -14.05 22.64
CA ARG A 15 16.68 -14.29 22.48
C ARG A 15 16.45 -14.98 21.14
N VAL A 16 15.72 -16.10 21.15
CA VAL A 16 15.46 -16.88 19.94
C VAL A 16 13.97 -17.05 19.69
N LEU A 17 13.57 -16.75 18.45
CA LEU A 17 12.18 -16.78 17.99
C LEU A 17 12.07 -17.73 16.80
N PRO A 18 11.54 -18.95 16.97
CA PRO A 18 11.28 -19.84 15.83
C PRO A 18 10.15 -19.29 14.96
N PHE A 19 10.29 -19.40 13.63
CA PHE A 19 9.28 -18.97 12.68
C PHE A 19 8.27 -20.11 12.43
N GLY A 20 7.23 -20.15 13.27
CA GLY A 20 6.14 -21.15 13.21
C GLY A 20 6.43 -22.47 13.93
N ALA A 21 5.37 -23.26 14.17
CA ALA A 21 5.42 -24.49 14.97
C ALA A 21 6.34 -25.59 14.38
N SER A 22 6.55 -25.61 13.06
CA SER A 22 7.50 -26.55 12.45
C SER A 22 8.95 -26.19 12.82
N SER A 23 9.29 -24.90 12.70
CA SER A 23 10.62 -24.41 13.08
C SER A 23 10.88 -24.59 14.57
N GLU A 24 9.87 -24.42 15.42
CA GLU A 24 9.97 -24.68 16.87
C GLU A 24 10.28 -26.15 17.17
N ARG A 25 9.57 -27.09 16.52
CA ARG A 25 9.86 -28.53 16.68
C ARG A 25 11.28 -28.88 16.23
N ILE A 26 11.75 -28.30 15.13
CA ILE A 26 13.12 -28.54 14.63
C ILE A 26 14.16 -27.90 15.57
N LEU A 27 13.88 -26.71 16.10
CA LEU A 27 14.70 -26.05 17.11
C LEU A 27 14.86 -26.92 18.36
N GLN A 28 13.77 -27.53 18.82
CA GLN A 28 13.76 -28.44 19.99
C GLN A 28 14.52 -29.75 19.76
N ARG A 29 14.65 -30.23 18.51
CA ARG A 29 15.43 -31.44 18.21
C ARG A 29 16.93 -31.25 18.47
N GLY A 30 17.44 -30.03 18.27
CA GLY A 30 18.84 -29.74 18.56
C GLY A 30 19.85 -30.46 17.65
N ASP A 31 19.49 -30.79 16.41
CA ASP A 31 20.41 -31.51 15.52
C ASP A 31 21.50 -30.57 14.97
N HIS A 32 21.09 -29.45 14.37
CA HIS A 32 22.02 -28.51 13.73
C HIS A 32 21.51 -27.07 13.70
N ALA A 33 22.41 -26.10 13.87
CA ALA A 33 22.15 -24.68 13.65
C ALA A 33 23.10 -24.09 12.59
N LEU A 34 22.54 -23.33 11.66
CA LEU A 34 23.29 -22.61 10.62
C LEU A 34 23.21 -21.10 10.84
N PHE A 35 24.36 -20.41 10.85
CA PHE A 35 24.43 -18.95 10.84
C PHE A 35 25.02 -18.41 9.54
N GLY A 36 24.30 -17.50 8.89
CA GLY A 36 24.78 -16.77 7.72
C GLY A 36 25.50 -15.46 8.11
N VAL A 37 26.75 -15.29 7.67
CA VAL A 37 27.54 -14.07 7.93
C VAL A 37 27.98 -13.43 6.61
N SER A 38 27.74 -12.14 6.43
CA SER A 38 28.14 -11.42 5.21
C SER A 38 29.06 -10.24 5.49
N THR A 39 29.73 -9.74 4.45
CA THR A 39 30.61 -8.57 4.52
C THR A 39 29.85 -7.29 4.87
N GLY A 40 28.57 -7.20 4.52
CA GLY A 40 27.69 -6.06 4.82
C GLY A 40 26.92 -6.16 6.14
N ASN A 41 27.01 -7.29 6.84
CA ASN A 41 26.30 -7.51 8.10
C ASN A 41 27.15 -7.02 9.29
N SER A 42 26.78 -5.85 9.84
CA SER A 42 27.40 -5.25 11.02
C SER A 42 26.83 -5.80 12.34
N TYR A 43 25.72 -6.54 12.31
CA TYR A 43 25.09 -7.11 13.50
C TYR A 43 25.93 -8.22 14.13
N PHE A 44 26.45 -9.14 13.32
CA PHE A 44 27.38 -10.17 13.79
C PHE A 44 28.80 -9.58 13.97
N SER A 45 28.94 -8.74 15.01
CA SER A 45 30.23 -8.39 15.60
C SER A 45 30.89 -9.63 16.22
N ARG A 46 32.20 -9.58 16.52
CA ARG A 46 32.90 -10.66 17.25
C ARG A 46 32.11 -11.11 18.49
N ARG A 47 31.70 -10.14 19.33
CA ARG A 47 30.92 -10.38 20.55
C ARG A 47 29.56 -11.04 20.28
N ASN A 48 28.77 -10.49 19.35
CA ASN A 48 27.43 -11.03 19.08
C ASN A 48 27.52 -12.43 18.44
N LEU A 49 28.51 -12.64 17.58
CA LEU A 49 28.75 -13.95 16.99
C LEU A 49 29.20 -14.97 18.05
N ALA A 50 30.08 -14.59 18.97
CA ALA A 50 30.48 -15.44 20.10
C ALA A 50 29.28 -15.80 20.99
N ASN A 51 28.42 -14.84 21.33
CA ASN A 51 27.20 -15.09 22.11
C ASN A 51 26.24 -16.04 21.40
N ALA A 52 26.03 -15.86 20.09
CA ALA A 52 25.16 -16.71 19.30
C ALA A 52 25.74 -18.13 19.14
N MET A 53 27.04 -18.25 18.88
CA MET A 53 27.71 -19.55 18.79
C MET A 53 27.69 -20.28 20.14
N ALA A 54 28.00 -19.59 21.25
CA ALA A 54 27.98 -20.17 22.60
C ALA A 54 26.60 -20.70 22.97
N TRP A 55 25.54 -19.95 22.64
CA TRP A 55 24.17 -20.43 22.80
C TRP A 55 23.88 -21.67 21.94
N ALA A 56 24.35 -21.68 20.69
CA ALA A 56 24.07 -22.75 19.75
C ALA A 56 24.79 -24.05 20.11
N VAL A 57 26.08 -24.00 20.50
CA VAL A 57 26.84 -25.22 20.86
C VAL A 57 26.29 -25.92 22.10
N GLU A 58 25.60 -25.20 22.99
CA GLU A 58 24.90 -25.81 24.13
C GLU A 58 23.63 -26.58 23.75
N ARG A 59 23.04 -26.25 22.59
CA ARG A 59 21.69 -26.73 22.19
C ARG A 59 21.69 -27.60 20.95
N PHE A 60 22.71 -27.50 20.10
CA PHE A 60 22.78 -28.19 18.82
C PHE A 60 23.97 -29.14 18.77
N ALA A 61 23.76 -30.36 18.29
CA ALA A 61 24.82 -31.36 18.11
C ALA A 61 25.95 -30.85 17.20
N ALA A 62 25.60 -30.08 16.15
CA ALA A 62 26.57 -29.41 15.29
C ALA A 62 26.15 -27.96 14.97
N VAL A 63 27.14 -27.09 14.79
CA VAL A 63 26.92 -25.68 14.39
C VAL A 63 27.77 -25.35 13.18
N ASP A 64 27.15 -24.76 12.16
CA ASP A 64 27.87 -24.23 11.00
C ASP A 64 27.70 -22.72 10.87
N VAL A 65 28.79 -22.05 10.50
CA VAL A 65 28.80 -20.65 10.12
C VAL A 65 29.24 -20.54 8.68
N VAL A 66 28.31 -20.16 7.81
CA VAL A 66 28.57 -19.98 6.39
C VAL A 66 28.70 -18.50 6.11
N HIS A 67 29.85 -18.11 5.54
CA HIS A 67 30.07 -16.72 5.17
C HIS A 67 30.02 -16.51 3.65
N ALA A 68 29.28 -15.51 3.20
CA ALA A 68 29.16 -15.22 1.78
C ALA A 68 30.45 -14.57 1.23
N ASP A 69 31.05 -15.22 0.24
CA ASP A 69 32.28 -14.78 -0.42
C ASP A 69 32.20 -14.78 -1.96
N ILE A 70 30.99 -14.99 -2.48
CA ILE A 70 30.69 -15.09 -3.90
C ILE A 70 30.03 -13.80 -4.40
N ALA A 71 30.08 -13.58 -5.72
CA ALA A 71 29.51 -12.41 -6.42
C ALA A 71 30.03 -11.02 -5.96
N LEU A 72 30.84 -10.94 -4.90
CA LEU A 72 31.34 -9.67 -4.34
C LEU A 72 32.25 -8.90 -5.29
N GLU A 73 33.12 -9.58 -6.06
CA GLU A 73 34.00 -8.92 -7.04
C GLU A 73 33.18 -8.33 -8.18
N ALA A 74 32.33 -9.14 -8.81
CA ALA A 74 31.42 -8.71 -9.88
C ALA A 74 30.53 -7.54 -9.44
N MET A 75 30.08 -7.56 -8.19
CA MET A 75 29.28 -6.50 -7.60
C MET A 75 30.06 -5.19 -7.40
N LEU A 76 31.32 -5.24 -6.97
CA LEU A 76 32.14 -4.02 -6.89
C LEU A 76 32.52 -3.51 -8.29
N GLU A 77 32.81 -4.39 -9.24
CA GLU A 77 33.05 -4.02 -10.64
C GLU A 77 31.80 -3.33 -11.24
N ALA A 78 30.60 -3.86 -10.99
CA ALA A 78 29.34 -3.25 -11.41
C ALA A 78 29.05 -1.90 -10.73
N LEU A 79 29.64 -1.64 -9.55
CA LEU A 79 29.60 -0.35 -8.85
C LEU A 79 30.71 0.61 -9.30
N GLY A 80 31.42 0.30 -10.40
CA GLY A 80 32.43 1.17 -11.00
C GLY A 80 33.84 1.03 -10.42
N TYR A 81 34.12 -0.02 -9.64
CA TYR A 81 35.48 -0.28 -9.17
C TYR A 81 36.31 -0.93 -10.27
N GLU A 82 37.50 -0.38 -10.53
CA GLU A 82 38.51 -1.05 -11.34
C GLU A 82 38.79 -2.48 -10.83
N ARG A 83 38.89 -3.45 -11.74
CA ARG A 83 38.99 -4.89 -11.41
C ARG A 83 40.03 -5.24 -10.36
N VAL A 84 41.22 -4.61 -10.42
CA VAL A 84 42.30 -4.81 -9.44
C VAL A 84 41.93 -4.21 -8.07
N ALA A 85 41.25 -3.06 -8.06
CA ALA A 85 40.77 -2.42 -6.83
C ALA A 85 39.60 -3.18 -6.20
N ALA A 86 38.66 -3.68 -7.02
CA ALA A 86 37.57 -4.56 -6.59
C ALA A 86 38.10 -5.80 -5.88
N ARG A 87 39.03 -6.53 -6.51
CA ARG A 87 39.71 -7.69 -5.90
C ARG A 87 40.39 -7.38 -4.57
N LYS A 88 41.16 -6.29 -4.50
CA LYS A 88 41.83 -5.86 -3.25
C LYS A 88 40.81 -5.53 -2.15
N SER A 89 39.71 -4.86 -2.51
CA SER A 89 38.63 -4.49 -1.59
C SER A 89 37.89 -5.73 -1.04
N VAL A 90 37.49 -6.65 -1.92
CA VAL A 90 36.86 -7.92 -1.51
C VAL A 90 37.78 -8.72 -0.60
N ALA A 91 39.06 -8.86 -0.96
CA ALA A 91 40.03 -9.56 -0.12
C ALA A 91 40.16 -8.91 1.28
N LYS A 92 40.11 -7.58 1.38
CA LYS A 92 40.10 -6.87 2.66
C LYS A 92 38.83 -7.14 3.47
N GLN A 93 37.66 -7.08 2.84
CA GLN A 93 36.37 -7.33 3.49
C GLN A 93 36.28 -8.77 4.02
N LEU A 94 36.69 -9.76 3.21
CA LEU A 94 36.69 -11.17 3.60
C LEU A 94 37.69 -11.46 4.73
N ARG A 95 38.88 -10.82 4.74
CA ARG A 95 39.78 -10.89 5.90
C ARG A 95 39.12 -10.35 7.17
N GLY A 96 38.34 -9.28 7.05
CA GLY A 96 37.58 -8.72 8.18
C GLY A 96 36.48 -9.66 8.68
N VAL A 97 35.75 -10.33 7.78
CA VAL A 97 34.76 -11.35 8.16
C VAL A 97 35.42 -12.53 8.87
N ARG A 98 36.49 -13.10 8.28
CA ARG A 98 37.24 -14.23 8.88
C ARG A 98 37.77 -13.87 10.27
N ARG A 99 38.41 -12.72 10.43
CA ARG A 99 38.89 -12.26 11.75
C ARG A 99 37.77 -12.16 12.79
N ARG A 100 36.56 -11.74 12.41
CA ARG A 100 35.42 -11.71 13.33
C ARG A 100 34.96 -13.11 13.74
N ILE A 101 34.94 -14.04 12.79
CA ILE A 101 34.59 -15.45 13.02
C ILE A 101 35.67 -16.11 13.90
N ASP A 102 36.94 -16.01 13.52
CA ASP A 102 38.08 -16.59 14.24
C ASP A 102 38.14 -16.04 15.68
N GLY A 103 37.99 -14.72 15.83
CA GLY A 103 37.94 -14.10 17.16
C GLY A 103 36.73 -14.55 18.00
N ALA A 104 35.57 -14.80 17.37
CA ALA A 104 34.41 -15.32 18.08
C ALA A 104 34.60 -16.79 18.50
N LEU A 105 35.29 -17.59 17.69
CA LEU A 105 35.69 -18.96 18.02
C LEU A 105 36.69 -18.99 19.19
N GLU A 106 37.66 -18.06 19.19
CA GLU A 106 38.56 -17.87 20.34
C GLU A 106 37.79 -17.54 21.62
N ASP A 107 36.80 -16.65 21.55
CA ASP A 107 36.03 -16.19 22.71
C ASP A 107 35.17 -17.31 23.35
N ILE A 108 34.75 -18.31 22.59
CA ILE A 108 33.99 -19.47 23.11
C ILE A 108 34.87 -20.65 23.55
N GLY A 109 36.20 -20.54 23.39
CA GLY A 109 37.19 -21.49 23.89
C GLY A 109 36.99 -22.92 23.36
N ALA A 110 37.07 -23.91 24.25
CA ALA A 110 37.00 -25.34 23.89
C ALA A 110 35.69 -25.73 23.17
N ALA A 111 34.61 -24.96 23.33
CA ALA A 111 33.35 -25.22 22.63
C ALA A 111 33.43 -24.96 21.11
N ALA A 112 34.48 -24.28 20.63
CA ALA A 112 34.73 -24.02 19.22
C ALA A 112 34.89 -25.28 18.37
N GLU A 113 35.30 -26.41 18.95
CA GLU A 113 35.47 -27.68 18.22
C GLU A 113 34.16 -28.19 17.59
N ARG A 114 33.01 -27.72 18.09
CA ARG A 114 31.66 -28.07 17.57
C ARG A 114 31.15 -27.09 16.50
N VAL A 115 31.93 -26.08 16.16
CA VAL A 115 31.58 -25.06 15.17
C VAL A 115 32.44 -25.19 13.93
N ARG A 116 31.80 -25.32 12.77
CA ARG A 116 32.47 -25.34 11.46
C ARG A 116 32.22 -24.02 10.74
N ALA A 117 33.27 -23.27 10.44
CA ALA A 117 33.16 -22.05 9.65
C ALA A 117 33.65 -22.28 8.22
N ARG A 118 32.81 -21.99 7.22
CA ARG A 118 33.12 -22.24 5.81
C ARG A 118 32.67 -21.09 4.91
N PRO A 119 33.43 -20.76 3.84
CA PRO A 119 32.93 -19.88 2.81
C PRO A 119 31.80 -20.55 2.02
N LEU A 120 30.84 -19.75 1.54
CA LEU A 120 29.78 -20.25 0.67
C LEU A 120 30.35 -20.86 -0.62
N SER A 121 31.43 -20.30 -1.15
CA SER A 121 32.14 -20.82 -2.32
C SER A 121 32.54 -22.29 -2.21
N ALA A 122 32.80 -22.80 -0.99
CA ALA A 122 33.13 -24.22 -0.75
C ALA A 122 31.98 -25.18 -1.10
N PHE A 123 30.75 -24.70 -1.21
CA PHE A 123 29.57 -25.52 -1.52
C PHE A 123 29.17 -25.49 -2.99
N LEU A 124 29.70 -24.57 -3.81
CA LEU A 124 29.27 -24.40 -5.20
C LEU A 124 29.43 -25.68 -6.04
N ASP A 125 30.45 -26.47 -5.73
CA ASP A 125 30.75 -27.74 -6.39
C ASP A 125 30.17 -28.97 -5.68
N HIS A 126 29.57 -28.77 -4.49
CA HIS A 126 28.99 -29.86 -3.72
C HIS A 126 27.73 -30.41 -4.40
N PRO A 127 27.63 -31.73 -4.67
CA PRO A 127 26.51 -32.32 -5.42
C PRO A 127 25.13 -31.97 -4.84
N SER A 128 24.96 -32.10 -3.51
CA SER A 128 23.69 -31.75 -2.84
C SER A 128 23.35 -30.27 -2.99
N TYR A 129 24.33 -29.37 -2.94
CA TYR A 129 24.09 -27.94 -3.10
C TYR A 129 23.66 -27.60 -4.53
N ARG A 130 24.33 -28.18 -5.53
CA ARG A 130 23.96 -28.02 -6.95
C ARG A 130 22.54 -28.51 -7.21
N GLU A 131 22.13 -29.62 -6.62
CA GLU A 131 20.79 -30.17 -6.76
C GLU A 131 19.73 -29.26 -6.13
N VAL A 132 19.94 -28.82 -4.88
CA VAL A 132 19.00 -27.89 -4.22
C VAL A 132 18.95 -26.57 -4.99
N ARG A 133 20.10 -26.04 -5.45
CA ARG A 133 20.16 -24.83 -6.26
C ARG A 133 19.46 -24.97 -7.62
N ALA A 134 19.48 -26.15 -8.23
CA ALA A 134 18.72 -26.41 -9.45
C ALA A 134 17.20 -26.36 -9.19
N ARG A 135 16.74 -26.91 -8.04
CA ARG A 135 15.33 -26.81 -7.61
C ARG A 135 14.91 -25.37 -7.35
N THR A 136 15.72 -24.59 -6.65
CA THR A 136 15.40 -23.18 -6.37
C THR A 136 15.37 -22.34 -7.65
N ARG A 137 16.30 -22.56 -8.59
CA ARG A 137 16.27 -21.93 -9.92
C ARG A 137 15.07 -22.36 -10.76
N ALA A 138 14.66 -23.61 -10.68
CA ALA A 138 13.46 -24.08 -11.36
C ALA A 138 12.20 -23.37 -10.83
N ALA A 139 12.08 -23.28 -9.51
CA ALA A 139 10.98 -22.55 -8.87
C ALA A 139 10.97 -21.07 -9.24
N LEU A 140 12.13 -20.41 -9.25
CA LEU A 140 12.25 -19.01 -9.68
C LEU A 140 11.78 -18.80 -11.14
N ARG A 141 11.69 -19.81 -12.00
CA ARG A 141 11.14 -19.63 -13.35
C ARG A 141 9.61 -19.59 -13.39
N THR A 142 8.94 -20.22 -12.42
CA THR A 142 7.48 -20.41 -12.44
C THR A 142 6.76 -19.66 -11.33
N ASP A 143 7.44 -19.44 -10.21
CA ASP A 143 6.89 -18.82 -8.99
C ASP A 143 7.17 -17.31 -9.01
N VAL A 144 6.12 -16.53 -9.30
CA VAL A 144 6.19 -15.07 -9.43
C VAL A 144 6.51 -14.43 -8.07
N GLU A 145 5.89 -14.89 -6.99
CA GLU A 145 6.07 -14.32 -5.65
C GLU A 145 7.49 -14.56 -5.13
N LEU A 146 8.03 -15.78 -5.34
CA LEU A 146 9.42 -16.10 -5.04
C LEU A 146 10.40 -15.22 -5.83
N ARG A 147 10.13 -14.97 -7.12
CA ARG A 147 10.93 -14.02 -7.90
C ARG A 147 10.86 -12.62 -7.34
N SER A 148 9.66 -12.11 -7.06
CA SER A 148 9.48 -10.75 -6.55
C SER A 148 10.20 -10.53 -5.22
N VAL A 149 10.11 -11.49 -4.28
CA VAL A 149 10.84 -11.41 -3.00
C VAL A 149 12.36 -11.47 -3.21
N ARG A 150 12.83 -12.36 -4.10
CA ARG A 150 14.24 -12.47 -4.46
C ARG A 150 14.77 -11.18 -5.07
N ASP A 151 14.01 -10.59 -6.00
CA ASP A 151 14.36 -9.33 -6.68
C ASP A 151 14.37 -8.19 -5.66
N ALA A 152 13.34 -8.06 -4.82
CA ALA A 152 13.27 -7.04 -3.79
C ALA A 152 14.46 -7.09 -2.82
N MET A 153 14.91 -8.29 -2.43
CA MET A 153 16.12 -8.45 -1.61
C MET A 153 17.39 -7.96 -2.32
N ALA A 154 17.52 -8.20 -3.63
CA ALA A 154 18.63 -7.69 -4.42
C ALA A 154 18.58 -6.16 -4.54
N TYR A 155 17.42 -5.56 -4.79
CA TYR A 155 17.24 -4.11 -4.84
C TYR A 155 17.51 -3.44 -3.49
N GLN A 156 17.02 -3.99 -2.37
CA GLN A 156 17.32 -3.50 -1.03
C GLN A 156 18.81 -3.53 -0.70
N PHE A 157 19.52 -4.55 -1.22
CA PHE A 157 20.96 -4.65 -1.07
C PHE A 157 21.70 -3.57 -1.88
N LEU A 158 21.26 -3.28 -3.12
CA LEU A 158 21.82 -2.24 -3.98
C LEU A 158 21.54 -0.83 -3.46
N ALA A 159 20.34 -0.57 -2.95
CA ALA A 159 19.94 0.74 -2.41
C ALA A 159 20.86 1.24 -1.28
N LYS A 160 21.50 0.33 -0.53
CA LYS A 160 22.48 0.68 0.52
C LYS A 160 23.86 1.06 -0.02
N ARG A 161 24.12 0.83 -1.31
CA ARG A 161 25.42 0.99 -1.97
C ARG A 161 25.40 2.02 -3.10
N LEU A 162 24.22 2.38 -3.58
CA LEU A 162 23.99 3.44 -4.56
C LEU A 162 23.62 4.75 -3.87
N LYS A 163 23.72 5.86 -4.58
CA LYS A 163 23.19 7.13 -4.08
C LYS A 163 21.65 7.08 -4.08
N PRO A 164 20.96 7.84 -3.22
CA PRO A 164 19.50 7.78 -3.08
C PRO A 164 18.70 7.93 -4.39
N ASP A 165 19.27 8.61 -5.39
CA ASP A 165 18.61 8.91 -6.67
C ASP A 165 19.13 8.08 -7.86
N ASP A 166 20.12 7.21 -7.65
CA ASP A 166 20.72 6.40 -8.72
C ASP A 166 19.90 5.10 -8.91
N LEU A 167 19.35 4.90 -10.12
CA LEU A 167 18.76 3.62 -10.50
C LEU A 167 19.86 2.57 -10.75
N PRO A 168 19.69 1.32 -10.26
CA PRO A 168 20.69 0.28 -10.47
C PRO A 168 20.77 -0.14 -11.93
N THR A 169 21.98 -0.26 -12.46
CA THR A 169 22.20 -0.76 -13.83
C THR A 169 21.88 -2.25 -13.92
N PRO A 170 21.58 -2.79 -15.12
CA PRO A 170 21.34 -4.23 -15.29
C PRO A 170 22.47 -5.11 -14.75
N ALA A 171 23.73 -4.70 -14.93
CA ALA A 171 24.89 -5.42 -14.40
C ALA A 171 24.94 -5.42 -12.87
N GLN A 172 24.51 -4.32 -12.22
CA GLN A 172 24.42 -4.24 -10.75
C GLN A 172 23.30 -5.14 -10.22
N VAL A 173 22.15 -5.16 -10.90
CA VAL A 173 21.04 -6.06 -10.57
C VAL A 173 21.47 -7.51 -10.72
N GLU A 174 22.08 -7.89 -11.84
CA GLU A 174 22.55 -9.26 -12.07
C GLU A 174 23.54 -9.73 -10.99
N ALA A 175 24.50 -8.88 -10.61
CA ALA A 175 25.47 -9.21 -9.56
C ALA A 175 24.80 -9.38 -8.18
N ALA A 176 23.81 -8.54 -7.84
CA ALA A 176 23.06 -8.65 -6.60
C ALA A 176 22.15 -9.89 -6.57
N LEU A 177 21.49 -10.22 -7.68
CA LEU A 177 20.69 -11.44 -7.81
C LEU A 177 21.57 -12.69 -7.65
N ALA A 178 22.76 -12.71 -8.23
CA ALA A 178 23.70 -13.83 -8.10
C ALA A 178 24.10 -14.09 -6.63
N TYR A 179 24.19 -13.04 -5.81
CA TYR A 179 24.42 -13.15 -4.38
C TYR A 179 23.23 -13.81 -3.66
N VAL A 180 22.01 -13.30 -3.87
CA VAL A 180 20.78 -13.81 -3.22
C VAL A 180 20.47 -15.26 -3.65
N ASP A 181 20.58 -15.54 -4.95
CA ASP A 181 20.30 -16.86 -5.54
C ASP A 181 21.18 -17.98 -4.98
N ALA A 182 22.35 -17.62 -4.44
CA ALA A 182 23.30 -18.58 -3.91
C ALA A 182 23.16 -18.81 -2.40
N GLU A 183 22.54 -17.89 -1.65
CA GLU A 183 22.13 -18.15 -0.27
C GLU A 183 20.81 -18.94 -0.20
N LEU A 184 19.91 -18.75 -1.17
CA LEU A 184 18.59 -19.37 -1.23
C LEU A 184 18.56 -20.90 -0.97
N PRO A 185 19.50 -21.73 -1.47
CA PRO A 185 19.52 -23.17 -1.19
C PRO A 185 19.56 -23.51 0.31
N PHE A 186 20.23 -22.69 1.13
CA PHE A 186 20.32 -22.92 2.58
C PHE A 186 19.01 -22.60 3.32
N PHE A 187 18.13 -21.80 2.75
CA PHE A 187 16.78 -21.60 3.29
C PHE A 187 15.85 -22.78 2.95
N VAL A 188 16.17 -23.55 1.91
CA VAL A 188 15.29 -24.60 1.40
C VAL A 188 15.66 -25.96 1.97
N ASP A 189 16.94 -26.33 1.97
CA ASP A 189 17.35 -27.69 2.32
C ASP A 189 18.79 -27.77 2.83
N THR A 190 19.09 -27.05 3.92
CA THR A 190 20.38 -27.18 4.63
C THR A 190 20.65 -28.62 5.09
N PRO A 191 19.67 -29.40 5.61
CA PRO A 191 19.89 -30.79 6.01
C PRO A 191 20.55 -31.62 4.92
N ARG A 192 20.05 -31.55 3.68
CA ARG A 192 20.65 -32.26 2.54
C ARG A 192 22.01 -31.70 2.13
N ILE A 193 22.20 -30.38 2.20
CA ILE A 193 23.46 -29.72 1.82
C ILE A 193 24.59 -30.13 2.77
N LEU A 194 24.31 -30.21 4.08
CA LEU A 194 25.31 -30.46 5.12
C LEU A 194 25.34 -31.91 5.63
N GLY A 195 24.39 -32.75 5.21
CA GLY A 195 24.30 -34.15 5.62
C GLY A 195 23.90 -34.31 7.09
N VAL A 196 22.96 -33.47 7.57
CA VAL A 196 22.48 -33.48 8.97
C VAL A 196 21.00 -33.88 9.04
N ALA A 197 20.55 -34.41 10.18
CA ALA A 197 19.20 -34.95 10.34
C ALA A 197 18.10 -33.89 10.26
N SER A 198 18.31 -32.73 10.87
CA SER A 198 17.49 -31.53 10.71
C SER A 198 18.35 -30.28 10.94
N SER A 199 17.89 -29.10 10.52
CA SER A 199 18.67 -27.87 10.66
C SER A 199 17.78 -26.66 10.86
N VAL A 200 18.16 -25.77 11.77
CA VAL A 200 17.56 -24.43 11.90
C VAL A 200 18.51 -23.40 11.29
N HIS A 201 18.02 -22.64 10.31
CA HIS A 201 18.73 -21.49 9.79
C HIS A 201 18.44 -20.28 10.69
N CYS A 202 19.48 -19.79 11.35
CA CYS A 202 19.44 -18.71 12.31
C CYS A 202 19.85 -17.37 11.66
N TYR A 203 18.99 -16.37 11.76
CA TYR A 203 19.27 -15.02 11.27
C TYR A 203 18.92 -13.97 12.30
N HIS A 204 19.50 -12.76 12.21
CA HIS A 204 19.31 -11.72 13.23
C HIS A 204 18.09 -10.82 13.01
N THR A 205 17.40 -10.99 11.89
CA THR A 205 16.18 -10.27 11.53
C THR A 205 15.29 -11.17 10.68
N VAL A 206 14.02 -10.82 10.56
CA VAL A 206 13.10 -11.54 9.68
C VAL A 206 13.40 -11.14 8.24
N LEU A 207 13.96 -12.06 7.45
CA LEU A 207 14.12 -11.85 6.01
C LEU A 207 12.77 -12.07 5.30
N ALA A 208 12.49 -11.28 4.27
CA ALA A 208 11.31 -11.47 3.41
C ALA A 208 11.23 -12.90 2.86
N LEU A 209 12.38 -13.47 2.46
CA LEU A 209 12.50 -14.86 2.04
C LEU A 209 12.15 -15.87 3.16
N GLY A 210 12.52 -15.56 4.40
CA GLY A 210 12.15 -16.37 5.58
C GLY A 210 10.64 -16.37 5.81
N ARG A 211 9.97 -15.22 5.70
CA ARG A 211 8.50 -15.14 5.81
C ARG A 211 7.80 -15.93 4.71
N LEU A 212 8.31 -15.78 3.49
CA LEU A 212 7.75 -16.42 2.31
C LEU A 212 7.83 -17.96 2.42
N LEU A 213 9.01 -18.49 2.72
CA LEU A 213 9.25 -19.94 2.71
C LEU A 213 8.71 -20.68 3.94
N PHE A 214 8.66 -20.02 5.10
CA PHE A 214 8.28 -20.66 6.38
C PHE A 214 6.92 -20.18 6.90
N GLY A 215 6.18 -19.37 6.14
CA GLY A 215 4.81 -18.95 6.45
C GLY A 215 3.76 -20.01 6.13
N GLU A 216 2.49 -19.73 6.44
CA GLU A 216 1.37 -20.67 6.31
C GLU A 216 0.82 -20.83 4.86
N ARG A 217 1.42 -20.15 3.87
CA ARG A 217 0.94 -20.16 2.48
C ARG A 217 1.37 -21.41 1.71
N ARG A 218 0.54 -21.86 0.75
CA ARG A 218 0.89 -22.96 -0.17
C ARG A 218 1.75 -22.44 -1.31
N MET A 219 3.06 -22.71 -1.26
CA MET A 219 4.00 -22.40 -2.35
C MET A 219 4.43 -23.64 -3.15
N ALA A 220 4.92 -23.40 -4.38
CA ALA A 220 5.52 -24.42 -5.23
C ALA A 220 6.91 -24.86 -4.73
N LEU A 221 7.70 -23.93 -4.20
CA LEU A 221 8.94 -24.23 -3.50
C LEU A 221 8.71 -24.22 -1.99
N ARG A 222 8.88 -25.37 -1.35
CA ARG A 222 8.82 -25.49 0.11
C ARG A 222 10.18 -25.87 0.68
N PRO A 223 10.52 -25.37 1.88
CA PRO A 223 11.59 -25.93 2.66
C PRO A 223 11.37 -27.43 2.89
N ALA A 224 12.45 -28.18 3.04
CA ALA A 224 12.39 -29.56 3.47
C ALA A 224 11.70 -29.66 4.85
N ASP A 225 10.99 -30.76 5.11
CA ASP A 225 10.21 -30.94 6.35
C ASP A 225 11.08 -30.91 7.63
N ASN A 226 12.39 -31.11 7.47
CA ASN A 226 13.40 -31.06 8.52
C ASN A 226 14.28 -29.78 8.46
N GLN A 227 13.85 -28.77 7.71
CA GLN A 227 14.44 -27.44 7.67
C GLN A 227 13.58 -26.46 8.48
N GLY A 228 14.18 -25.74 9.42
CA GLY A 228 13.54 -24.69 10.23
C GLY A 228 14.20 -23.32 10.03
N TYR A 229 13.53 -22.27 10.50
CA TYR A 229 14.04 -20.90 10.49
C TYR A 229 13.79 -20.22 11.83
N ALA A 230 14.78 -19.49 12.35
CA ALA A 230 14.66 -18.78 13.62
C ALA A 230 15.37 -17.43 13.60
N ILE A 231 14.78 -16.46 14.29
CA ILE A 231 15.42 -15.17 14.56
C ILE A 231 16.23 -15.27 15.84
N VAL A 232 17.51 -14.89 15.81
CA VAL A 232 18.44 -14.91 16.94
C VAL A 232 18.95 -13.50 17.21
N ALA A 233 18.63 -12.97 18.39
CA ALA A 233 19.02 -11.63 18.81
C ALA A 233 19.83 -11.62 20.11
N CYS A 234 21.03 -11.04 20.09
CA CYS A 234 21.90 -10.83 21.25
C CYS A 234 21.42 -9.63 22.11
N ARG A 235 21.29 -9.83 23.43
CA ARG A 235 20.61 -8.90 24.36
C ARG A 235 21.29 -7.52 24.52
N ASP A 236 22.61 -7.41 24.40
CA ASP A 236 23.35 -6.14 24.59
C ASP A 236 23.68 -5.38 23.29
N SER A 237 23.02 -5.71 22.17
CA SER A 237 23.40 -5.19 20.84
C SER A 237 22.92 -3.76 20.54
N GLY A 238 22.25 -3.07 21.48
CA GLY A 238 21.74 -1.70 21.33
C GLY A 238 20.66 -1.52 20.25
N LYS A 239 20.32 -2.59 19.52
CA LYS A 239 19.21 -2.65 18.57
C LYS A 239 18.08 -3.45 19.21
N GLN A 240 16.99 -2.77 19.56
CA GLN A 240 15.75 -3.45 19.93
C GLN A 240 15.32 -4.33 18.77
N ILE A 241 14.95 -5.58 19.06
CA ILE A 241 14.06 -6.31 18.15
C ILE A 241 12.77 -5.49 18.14
N ALA A 242 12.41 -4.91 16.99
CA ALA A 242 11.09 -4.32 16.84
C ALA A 242 10.07 -5.46 16.94
N MET A 243 9.59 -5.70 18.16
CA MET A 243 8.38 -6.48 18.43
C MET A 243 7.32 -5.47 18.83
N ALA A 244 6.14 -5.58 18.22
CA ALA A 244 4.93 -4.95 18.74
C ALA A 244 4.82 -5.26 20.24
N SER A 245 4.53 -4.24 21.05
CA SER A 245 4.47 -4.32 22.50
C SER A 245 3.40 -5.29 22.97
N THR A 246 3.77 -6.34 23.71
CA THR A 246 2.83 -7.14 24.49
C THR A 246 2.75 -6.57 25.90
N SER A 247 1.63 -5.92 26.23
CA SER A 247 1.27 -5.56 27.60
C SER A 247 0.96 -6.82 28.42
N THR A 248 1.24 -6.76 29.72
CA THR A 248 1.11 -7.87 30.70
C THR A 248 -0.32 -8.14 31.18
N GLU A 249 -1.33 -7.84 30.36
CA GLU A 249 -2.71 -8.29 30.61
C GLU A 249 -3.01 -9.47 29.69
N ALA A 250 -3.62 -10.53 30.22
CA ALA A 250 -4.09 -11.66 29.42
C ALA A 250 -4.91 -11.12 28.23
N PRO A 251 -4.54 -11.42 26.97
CA PRO A 251 -5.23 -10.85 25.83
C PRO A 251 -6.69 -11.30 25.85
N ALA A 252 -7.61 -10.34 25.75
CA ALA A 252 -8.99 -10.65 25.41
C ALA A 252 -8.99 -11.55 24.16
N PRO A 253 -9.86 -12.58 24.11
CA PRO A 253 -9.89 -13.50 22.97
C PRO A 253 -10.10 -12.69 21.69
N VAL A 254 -9.15 -12.79 20.76
CA VAL A 254 -9.23 -12.05 19.50
C VAL A 254 -10.45 -12.56 18.73
N PRO A 255 -11.38 -11.68 18.32
CA PRO A 255 -12.53 -12.06 17.51
C PRO A 255 -12.13 -12.93 16.30
N PRO A 256 -12.91 -13.98 15.99
CA PRO A 256 -12.67 -14.78 14.79
C PRO A 256 -12.85 -13.92 13.54
N TYR A 257 -12.30 -14.37 12.40
CA TYR A 257 -12.55 -13.72 11.12
C TYR A 257 -14.04 -13.74 10.79
N ALA A 258 -14.56 -12.63 10.27
CA ALA A 258 -15.98 -12.46 9.97
C ALA A 258 -16.49 -13.27 8.74
N GLY A 259 -15.64 -14.11 8.15
CA GLY A 259 -15.98 -15.00 7.04
C GLY A 259 -16.35 -14.29 5.75
N VAL A 260 -15.83 -13.07 5.53
CA VAL A 260 -16.05 -12.29 4.31
C VAL A 260 -14.76 -12.12 3.51
N GLU A 261 -14.89 -12.09 2.19
CA GLU A 261 -13.84 -11.59 1.31
C GLU A 261 -13.88 -10.07 1.29
N TRP A 262 -12.71 -9.43 1.24
CA TRP A 262 -12.60 -7.99 1.19
C TRP A 262 -11.89 -7.52 -0.10
N PRO A 263 -12.44 -6.51 -0.80
CA PRO A 263 -13.70 -5.82 -0.51
C PRO A 263 -14.92 -6.67 -0.81
N LEU A 264 -16.03 -6.34 -0.13
CA LEU A 264 -17.28 -7.12 -0.16
C LEU A 264 -17.87 -7.27 -1.57
N SER A 265 -17.70 -6.26 -2.42
CA SER A 265 -18.14 -6.29 -3.81
C SER A 265 -17.41 -5.24 -4.64
N ARG A 266 -17.23 -5.54 -5.93
CA ARG A 266 -16.77 -4.58 -6.95
C ARG A 266 -17.92 -3.93 -7.73
N ARG A 267 -19.16 -4.40 -7.55
CA ARG A 267 -20.36 -3.78 -8.12
C ARG A 267 -20.72 -2.52 -7.37
N GLY A 268 -20.96 -1.43 -8.09
CA GLY A 268 -21.37 -0.14 -7.53
C GLY A 268 -22.85 0.17 -7.69
N ASP A 269 -23.68 -0.81 -8.09
CA ASP A 269 -25.13 -0.66 -8.25
C ASP A 269 -25.95 -1.35 -7.15
N VAL A 270 -25.33 -2.14 -6.28
CA VAL A 270 -26.00 -2.85 -5.19
C VAL A 270 -25.16 -2.77 -3.94
N VAL A 271 -25.78 -2.37 -2.82
CA VAL A 271 -25.13 -2.38 -1.50
C VAL A 271 -24.87 -3.84 -1.12
N PRO A 272 -23.62 -4.22 -0.73
CA PRO A 272 -23.34 -5.57 -0.28
C PRO A 272 -24.21 -5.96 0.93
N ALA A 273 -24.89 -7.10 0.88
CA ALA A 273 -25.75 -7.56 1.97
C ALA A 273 -24.95 -7.81 3.26
N GLU A 274 -23.67 -8.12 3.11
CA GLU A 274 -22.70 -8.27 4.18
C GLU A 274 -22.56 -6.99 5.03
N CYS A 275 -22.79 -5.80 4.48
CA CYS A 275 -22.76 -4.55 5.26
C CYS A 275 -23.79 -4.58 6.40
N ALA A 276 -25.04 -4.96 6.10
CA ALA A 276 -26.10 -5.04 7.10
C ALA A 276 -25.84 -6.15 8.12
N ARG A 277 -25.41 -7.32 7.65
CA ARG A 277 -25.04 -8.46 8.51
C ARG A 277 -23.90 -8.10 9.47
N LEU A 278 -22.81 -7.57 8.95
CA LEU A 278 -21.64 -7.19 9.76
C LEU A 278 -22.01 -6.10 10.77
N ARG A 279 -22.79 -5.09 10.37
CA ARG A 279 -23.23 -4.05 11.30
C ARG A 279 -24.03 -4.60 12.49
N ALA A 280 -24.90 -5.59 12.24
CA ALA A 280 -25.73 -6.20 13.27
C ALA A 280 -24.95 -7.20 14.17
N GLU A 281 -24.04 -7.98 13.59
CA GLU A 281 -23.36 -9.08 14.30
C GLU A 281 -21.98 -8.69 14.86
N SER A 282 -21.23 -7.84 14.14
CA SER A 282 -19.84 -7.49 14.43
C SER A 282 -19.46 -6.19 13.73
N PRO A 283 -19.92 -5.02 14.23
CA PRO A 283 -19.70 -3.72 13.57
C PRO A 283 -18.22 -3.30 13.53
N VAL A 284 -17.35 -4.01 14.25
CA VAL A 284 -15.89 -3.98 14.14
C VAL A 284 -15.40 -5.41 13.88
N ALA A 285 -15.39 -5.79 12.61
CA ALA A 285 -15.15 -7.16 12.16
C ALA A 285 -13.68 -7.40 11.81
N ARG A 286 -13.10 -8.53 12.24
CA ARG A 286 -11.76 -8.94 11.78
C ARG A 286 -11.85 -9.51 10.36
N ILE A 287 -11.08 -8.95 9.43
CA ILE A 287 -11.05 -9.37 8.03
C ILE A 287 -9.62 -9.58 7.52
N ARG A 288 -9.52 -10.20 6.33
CA ARG A 288 -8.29 -10.37 5.57
C ARG A 288 -8.29 -9.38 4.41
N THR A 289 -7.23 -8.61 4.25
CA THR A 289 -7.09 -7.67 3.14
C THR A 289 -6.61 -8.35 1.85
N LEU A 290 -6.55 -7.59 0.75
CA LEU A 290 -6.03 -8.08 -0.53
C LEU A 290 -4.56 -8.52 -0.45
N THR A 291 -3.74 -7.88 0.40
CA THR A 291 -2.32 -8.26 0.61
C THR A 291 -2.19 -9.54 1.47
N GLY A 292 -3.28 -9.96 2.11
CA GLY A 292 -3.31 -11.02 3.09
C GLY A 292 -3.02 -10.55 4.52
N ASP A 293 -2.98 -9.24 4.77
CA ASP A 293 -2.83 -8.69 6.13
C ASP A 293 -4.15 -8.73 6.91
N ASP A 294 -4.05 -8.66 8.23
CA ASP A 294 -5.21 -8.49 9.10
C ASP A 294 -5.67 -7.03 9.13
N ALA A 295 -6.99 -6.83 9.19
CA ALA A 295 -7.57 -5.52 9.45
C ALA A 295 -8.88 -5.62 10.26
N TRP A 296 -9.22 -4.53 10.94
CA TRP A 296 -10.53 -4.28 11.53
C TRP A 296 -11.40 -3.51 10.54
N LEU A 297 -12.50 -4.10 10.10
CA LEU A 297 -13.49 -3.46 9.25
C LEU A 297 -14.60 -2.84 10.10
N VAL A 298 -14.79 -1.53 9.99
CA VAL A 298 -15.81 -0.78 10.74
C VAL A 298 -16.99 -0.46 9.83
N THR A 299 -18.19 -0.90 10.21
CA THR A 299 -19.40 -0.85 9.35
C THR A 299 -20.59 -0.07 9.93
N SER A 300 -20.55 0.39 11.17
CA SER A 300 -21.58 1.28 11.74
C SER A 300 -21.16 2.75 11.65
N TYR A 301 -22.15 3.64 11.60
CA TYR A 301 -21.92 5.07 11.42
C TYR A 301 -21.17 5.69 12.61
N GLU A 302 -21.61 5.40 13.84
CA GLU A 302 -21.01 5.96 15.05
C GLU A 302 -19.53 5.59 15.18
N LEU A 303 -19.20 4.31 14.98
CA LEU A 303 -17.82 3.81 15.08
C LEU A 303 -16.96 4.28 13.91
N ALA A 304 -17.52 4.37 12.70
CA ALA A 304 -16.82 4.97 11.56
C ALA A 304 -16.42 6.42 11.86
N ARG A 305 -17.35 7.20 12.42
CA ARG A 305 -17.09 8.58 12.83
C ARG A 305 -16.04 8.66 13.94
N GLN A 306 -16.14 7.80 14.96
CA GLN A 306 -15.14 7.68 16.02
C GLN A 306 -13.72 7.49 15.44
N VAL A 307 -13.55 6.52 14.54
CA VAL A 307 -12.24 6.20 13.93
C VAL A 307 -11.73 7.34 13.06
N LEU A 308 -12.60 8.02 12.32
CA LEU A 308 -12.20 9.12 11.43
C LEU A 308 -11.87 10.42 12.17
N GLU A 309 -12.49 10.67 13.32
CA GLU A 309 -12.29 11.87 14.14
C GLU A 309 -11.14 11.72 15.16
N ASP A 310 -10.78 10.50 15.56
CA ASP A 310 -9.71 10.25 16.54
C ASP A 310 -8.31 10.23 15.87
N GLU A 311 -7.48 11.23 16.22
CA GLU A 311 -6.14 11.44 15.66
C GLU A 311 -5.14 10.29 15.94
N ARG A 312 -5.47 9.38 16.87
CA ARG A 312 -4.67 8.16 17.10
C ARG A 312 -4.75 7.21 15.91
N PHE A 313 -5.80 7.30 15.09
CA PHE A 313 -5.91 6.57 13.83
C PHE A 313 -5.26 7.38 12.70
N SER A 314 -4.07 6.97 12.28
CA SER A 314 -3.24 7.74 11.35
C SER A 314 -3.35 7.23 9.92
N LEU A 315 -3.66 8.14 8.99
CA LEU A 315 -3.50 7.89 7.56
C LEU A 315 -2.01 7.84 7.17
N ARG A 316 -1.17 8.72 7.73
CA ARG A 316 0.27 8.79 7.41
C ARG A 316 1.00 7.47 7.66
N GLU A 317 0.70 6.80 8.77
CA GLU A 317 1.34 5.53 9.14
C GLU A 317 1.00 4.39 8.16
N THR A 318 -0.07 4.48 7.37
CA THR A 318 -0.43 3.45 6.37
C THR A 318 0.65 3.30 5.27
N ALA A 319 1.47 4.33 5.08
CA ALA A 319 2.58 4.35 4.14
C ALA A 319 3.90 3.84 4.73
N ALA A 320 3.98 3.63 6.05
CA ALA A 320 5.22 3.21 6.69
C ALA A 320 5.68 1.83 6.18
N PRO A 321 7.00 1.53 6.22
CA PRO A 321 7.51 0.20 5.91
C PRO A 321 6.95 -0.85 6.89
N ASP A 322 6.73 -2.07 6.40
CA ASP A 322 6.37 -3.25 7.20
C ASP A 322 5.08 -3.15 8.06
N VAL A 323 4.17 -2.21 7.76
CA VAL A 323 2.82 -2.14 8.35
C VAL A 323 1.80 -2.97 7.57
N PRO A 324 0.72 -3.46 8.21
CA PRO A 324 -0.38 -4.13 7.50
C PRO A 324 -1.05 -3.18 6.50
N ARG A 325 -1.40 -3.70 5.31
CA ARG A 325 -1.97 -2.90 4.22
C ARG A 325 -3.24 -3.50 3.66
N GLN A 326 -4.10 -2.63 3.13
CA GLN A 326 -5.26 -3.07 2.35
C GLN A 326 -4.84 -3.55 0.95
N TYR A 327 -3.92 -2.83 0.32
CA TYR A 327 -3.35 -3.05 -1.01
C TYR A 327 -1.95 -2.42 -1.07
N ALA A 328 -1.15 -2.79 -2.08
CA ALA A 328 0.16 -2.19 -2.32
C ALA A 328 0.04 -0.71 -2.75
N LEU A 329 1.06 0.09 -2.40
CA LEU A 329 1.10 1.51 -2.78
C LEU A 329 1.31 1.67 -4.28
N THR A 330 0.52 2.55 -4.89
CA THR A 330 0.60 2.92 -6.32
C THR A 330 1.33 4.26 -6.53
N ILE A 331 1.57 4.99 -5.46
CA ILE A 331 2.22 6.30 -5.40
C ILE A 331 3.36 6.25 -4.38
N PRO A 332 4.33 7.19 -4.45
CA PRO A 332 5.39 7.27 -3.45
C PRO A 332 4.82 7.41 -2.02
N PRO A 333 5.43 6.77 -1.01
CA PRO A 333 4.92 6.77 0.37
C PRO A 333 4.65 8.17 0.95
N GLU A 334 5.49 9.15 0.61
CA GLU A 334 5.36 10.54 1.05
C GLU A 334 4.09 11.23 0.53
N VAL A 335 3.54 10.77 -0.60
CA VAL A 335 2.33 11.31 -1.23
C VAL A 335 1.05 10.78 -0.56
N VAL A 336 1.10 9.66 0.16
CA VAL A 336 -0.07 9.15 0.90
C VAL A 336 -0.62 10.18 1.88
N ASN A 337 0.25 11.02 2.44
CA ASN A 337 -0.10 12.08 3.37
C ASN A 337 -0.03 13.48 2.73
N THR A 338 -0.36 13.64 1.44
CA THR A 338 -0.30 14.94 0.73
C THR A 338 -0.92 16.08 1.53
N MET A 339 -2.14 15.92 2.06
CA MET A 339 -2.79 16.99 2.83
C MET A 339 -2.09 17.30 4.15
N GLY A 340 -1.50 16.31 4.81
CA GLY A 340 -0.67 16.55 5.98
C GLY A 340 0.62 17.29 5.64
N ASN A 341 1.26 16.99 4.51
CA ASN A 341 2.44 17.71 4.03
C ASN A 341 2.09 19.16 3.64
N VAL A 342 0.97 19.36 2.95
CA VAL A 342 0.38 20.67 2.63
C VAL A 342 0.13 21.47 3.91
N ASN A 343 -0.41 20.84 4.96
CA ASN A 343 -0.64 21.49 6.24
C ASN A 343 0.66 21.86 6.95
N SER A 344 1.64 20.94 7.01
CA SER A 344 2.96 21.21 7.59
C SER A 344 3.72 22.30 6.84
N ALA A 345 3.46 22.46 5.54
CA ALA A 345 4.00 23.55 4.72
C ALA A 345 3.13 24.83 4.77
N GLY A 346 2.13 24.94 5.66
CA GLY A 346 1.29 26.14 5.75
C GLY A 346 0.44 26.43 4.49
N LEU A 347 0.32 25.48 3.57
CA LEU A 347 -0.40 25.62 2.29
C LEU A 347 -1.87 25.23 2.38
N HIS A 348 -2.32 24.71 3.52
CA HIS A 348 -3.68 24.16 3.69
C HIS A 348 -4.78 25.16 3.31
N GLN A 349 -4.67 26.40 3.78
CA GLN A 349 -5.67 27.43 3.47
C GLN A 349 -5.69 27.82 1.98
N GLU A 350 -4.56 27.69 1.28
CA GLU A 350 -4.47 28.01 -0.15
C GLU A 350 -5.11 26.92 -0.99
N VAL A 351 -4.90 25.65 -0.61
CA VAL A 351 -5.60 24.50 -1.21
C VAL A 351 -7.10 24.60 -0.95
N LEU A 352 -7.53 24.85 0.29
CA LEU A 352 -8.95 25.03 0.61
C LEU A 352 -9.57 26.21 -0.15
N ARG A 353 -8.84 27.32 -0.27
CA ARG A 353 -9.29 28.47 -1.06
C ARG A 353 -9.46 28.09 -2.52
N ALA A 354 -8.52 27.38 -3.13
CA ALA A 354 -8.57 26.96 -4.54
C ALA A 354 -9.74 26.01 -4.85
N PHE A 355 -10.16 25.18 -3.89
CA PHE A 355 -11.33 24.30 -4.01
C PHE A 355 -12.61 24.88 -3.39
N GLY A 356 -12.59 26.17 -3.02
CA GLY A 356 -13.76 26.86 -2.50
C GLY A 356 -14.82 27.14 -3.58
N PRO A 357 -16.02 27.57 -3.17
CA PRO A 357 -17.07 28.00 -4.12
C PRO A 357 -16.80 29.36 -4.77
N ARG A 358 -15.80 30.11 -4.29
CA ARG A 358 -15.43 31.45 -4.78
C ARG A 358 -14.02 31.51 -5.37
N SER A 359 -13.37 30.36 -5.55
CA SER A 359 -12.04 30.28 -6.14
C SER A 359 -12.10 30.39 -7.65
N GLY A 360 -11.73 31.57 -8.14
CA GLY A 360 -11.34 31.73 -9.53
C GLY A 360 -12.46 31.52 -10.56
N PRO A 361 -12.10 31.13 -11.79
CA PRO A 361 -13.00 31.10 -12.96
C PRO A 361 -14.01 29.93 -13.02
N ALA A 362 -13.89 28.91 -12.16
CA ALA A 362 -14.79 27.75 -12.15
C ALA A 362 -16.10 28.03 -11.38
N SER A 363 -16.88 29.01 -11.82
CA SER A 363 -18.20 29.32 -11.24
C SER A 363 -19.24 28.24 -11.57
N ALA A 364 -20.39 28.25 -10.87
CA ALA A 364 -21.53 27.42 -11.24
C ALA A 364 -21.97 27.65 -12.70
N GLU A 365 -21.95 28.90 -13.17
CA GLU A 365 -22.27 29.27 -14.55
C GLU A 365 -21.28 28.66 -15.55
N TRP A 366 -19.98 28.69 -15.24
CA TRP A 366 -18.95 28.05 -16.06
C TRP A 366 -19.13 26.53 -16.11
N MET A 367 -19.42 25.91 -14.96
CA MET A 367 -19.71 24.48 -14.86
C MET A 367 -20.98 24.09 -15.64
N ALA A 368 -22.02 24.90 -15.61
CA ALA A 368 -23.23 24.67 -16.40
C ALA A 368 -22.96 24.81 -17.90
N ALA A 369 -22.22 25.85 -18.32
CA ALA A 369 -21.83 26.05 -19.70
C ALA A 369 -21.01 24.86 -20.24
N ARG A 370 -20.05 24.38 -19.45
CA ARG A 370 -19.24 23.21 -19.81
C ARG A 370 -20.06 21.93 -19.93
N ALA A 371 -21.05 21.74 -19.06
CA ALA A 371 -21.97 20.61 -19.18
C ALA A 371 -22.83 20.72 -20.45
N HIS A 372 -23.29 21.92 -20.81
CA HIS A 372 -24.04 22.15 -22.05
C HIS A 372 -23.21 21.82 -23.29
N GLU A 373 -21.96 22.28 -23.38
CA GLU A 373 -21.05 21.97 -24.49
C GLU A 373 -20.88 20.46 -24.71
N LEU A 374 -20.67 19.71 -23.63
CA LEU A 374 -20.50 18.26 -23.70
C LEU A 374 -21.79 17.55 -24.10
N VAL A 375 -22.94 18.00 -23.59
CA VAL A 375 -24.24 17.46 -23.99
C VAL A 375 -24.56 17.79 -25.46
N ASP A 376 -24.22 18.98 -25.95
CA ASP A 376 -24.40 19.34 -27.36
C ASP A 376 -23.62 18.40 -28.28
N ALA A 377 -22.35 18.11 -27.94
CA ALA A 377 -21.53 17.15 -28.66
C ALA A 377 -22.12 15.72 -28.63
N MET A 378 -22.67 15.28 -27.48
CA MET A 378 -23.35 13.99 -27.37
C MET A 378 -24.62 13.92 -28.23
N VAL A 379 -25.39 15.00 -28.27
CA VAL A 379 -26.62 15.10 -29.09
C VAL A 379 -26.29 15.07 -30.57
N GLU A 380 -25.20 15.70 -31.00
CA GLU A 380 -24.72 15.66 -32.37
C GLU A 380 -24.19 14.26 -32.77
N GLU A 381 -23.46 13.56 -31.89
CA GLU A 381 -23.00 12.18 -32.12
C GLU A 381 -24.17 11.18 -32.23
N GLY A 382 -25.23 11.40 -31.42
CA GLY A 382 -26.43 10.57 -31.38
C GLY A 382 -26.28 9.31 -30.52
N PRO A 383 -27.37 8.80 -29.92
CA PRO A 383 -27.32 7.63 -29.04
C PRO A 383 -27.11 6.31 -29.82
N PRO A 384 -26.45 5.27 -29.25
CA PRO A 384 -25.94 5.22 -27.88
C PRO A 384 -24.59 5.91 -27.70
N VAL A 385 -24.41 6.53 -26.54
CA VAL A 385 -23.14 7.17 -26.13
C VAL A 385 -22.66 6.58 -24.81
N ASP A 386 -21.34 6.40 -24.66
CA ASP A 386 -20.73 6.13 -23.36
C ASP A 386 -20.60 7.42 -22.54
N LEU A 387 -21.43 7.55 -21.49
CA LEU A 387 -21.46 8.73 -20.64
C LEU A 387 -20.14 8.95 -19.89
N ARG A 388 -19.36 7.89 -19.62
CA ARG A 388 -18.04 8.02 -18.99
C ARG A 388 -17.10 8.85 -19.86
N GLN A 389 -16.88 8.39 -21.09
CA GLN A 389 -15.90 8.99 -22.00
C GLN A 389 -16.37 10.30 -22.61
N ARG A 390 -17.69 10.46 -22.86
CA ARG A 390 -18.23 11.65 -23.52
C ARG A 390 -18.65 12.78 -22.60
N PHE A 391 -18.88 12.49 -21.31
CA PHE A 391 -19.36 13.49 -20.38
C PHE A 391 -18.58 13.49 -19.05
N ALA A 392 -18.63 12.40 -18.28
CA ALA A 392 -18.16 12.43 -16.89
C ALA A 392 -16.64 12.71 -16.78
N GLU A 393 -15.82 12.02 -17.56
CA GLU A 393 -14.36 12.22 -17.58
C GLU A 393 -13.96 13.62 -18.09
N PRO A 394 -14.41 14.08 -19.29
CA PRO A 394 -14.04 15.41 -19.78
C PRO A 394 -14.57 16.55 -18.91
N TYR A 395 -15.76 16.40 -18.30
CA TYR A 395 -16.32 17.39 -17.40
C TYR A 395 -15.50 17.54 -16.12
N SER A 396 -15.17 16.42 -15.47
CA SER A 396 -14.32 16.40 -14.27
C SER A 396 -12.90 16.87 -14.54
N ALA A 397 -12.31 16.48 -15.67
CA ALA A 397 -10.98 16.95 -16.07
C ALA A 397 -10.96 18.47 -16.25
N ALA A 398 -12.00 19.05 -16.88
CA ALA A 398 -12.12 20.49 -17.05
C ALA A 398 -12.12 21.23 -15.71
N LEU A 399 -12.94 20.80 -14.74
CA LEU A 399 -12.98 21.42 -13.42
C LEU A 399 -11.60 21.43 -12.76
N VAL A 400 -10.95 20.27 -12.73
CA VAL A 400 -9.69 20.09 -12.01
C VAL A 400 -8.55 20.86 -12.69
N CYS A 401 -8.52 20.88 -14.03
CA CYS A 401 -7.60 21.72 -14.79
C CYS A 401 -7.80 23.21 -14.49
N GLU A 402 -9.04 23.68 -14.47
CA GLU A 402 -9.35 25.09 -14.21
C GLU A 402 -8.92 25.52 -12.79
N VAL A 403 -9.18 24.68 -11.79
CA VAL A 403 -8.78 24.93 -10.40
C VAL A 403 -7.25 24.91 -10.25
N LEU A 404 -6.58 23.91 -10.83
CA LEU A 404 -5.13 23.76 -10.71
C LEU A 404 -4.36 24.78 -11.57
N GLY A 405 -4.96 25.26 -12.65
CA GLY A 405 -4.32 26.11 -13.65
C GLY A 405 -3.55 25.35 -14.72
N LEU A 406 -4.00 24.13 -15.05
CA LEU A 406 -3.47 23.33 -16.15
C LEU A 406 -4.31 23.54 -17.43
N PRO A 407 -3.71 23.45 -18.62
CA PRO A 407 -4.48 23.38 -19.87
C PRO A 407 -5.42 22.17 -19.89
N TYR A 408 -6.56 22.29 -20.57
CA TYR A 408 -7.57 21.23 -20.58
C TYR A 408 -7.08 19.97 -21.33
N GLU A 409 -6.41 20.17 -22.46
CA GLU A 409 -5.80 19.12 -23.27
C GLU A 409 -4.79 18.28 -22.47
N ASP A 410 -4.08 18.91 -21.54
CA ASP A 410 -3.13 18.27 -20.66
C ASP A 410 -3.82 17.46 -19.56
N GLY A 411 -4.97 17.94 -19.07
CA GLY A 411 -5.85 17.17 -18.20
C GLY A 411 -6.28 15.84 -18.82
N LEU A 412 -6.72 15.86 -20.08
CA LEU A 412 -7.11 14.64 -20.79
C LEU A 412 -5.95 13.64 -20.92
N ARG A 413 -4.71 14.13 -21.06
CA ARG A 413 -3.52 13.27 -21.01
C ARG A 413 -3.33 12.65 -19.63
N LEU A 414 -3.43 13.43 -18.56
CA LEU A 414 -3.29 12.96 -17.18
C LEU A 414 -4.39 11.95 -16.80
N MET A 415 -5.61 12.10 -17.34
CA MET A 415 -6.72 11.16 -17.16
C MET A 415 -6.35 9.72 -17.52
N SER A 416 -5.53 9.52 -18.55
CA SER A 416 -5.10 8.18 -19.01
C SER A 416 -4.32 7.38 -17.95
N GLY A 417 -3.66 8.07 -17.01
CA GLY A 417 -2.88 7.46 -15.94
C GLY A 417 -3.70 7.08 -14.71
N LEU A 418 -4.94 7.57 -14.57
CA LEU A 418 -5.71 7.46 -13.34
C LEU A 418 -6.10 6.01 -13.03
N ASP A 419 -6.48 5.24 -14.04
CA ASP A 419 -6.83 3.83 -13.87
C ASP A 419 -5.70 3.01 -13.22
N LEU A 420 -4.44 3.32 -13.54
CA LEU A 420 -3.25 2.71 -12.98
C LEU A 420 -2.83 3.35 -11.64
N GLY A 421 -3.04 4.66 -11.48
CA GLY A 421 -2.78 5.38 -10.22
C GLY A 421 -3.68 4.91 -9.06
N PHE A 422 -4.85 4.36 -9.36
CA PHE A 422 -5.84 3.89 -8.37
C PHE A 422 -6.07 2.37 -8.43
N VAL A 423 -5.19 1.61 -9.08
CA VAL A 423 -5.27 0.14 -9.08
C VAL A 423 -5.08 -0.41 -7.66
N THR A 424 -5.79 -1.49 -7.32
CA THR A 424 -5.55 -2.25 -6.08
C THR A 424 -4.96 -3.60 -6.41
N SER A 425 -3.85 -3.93 -5.76
CA SER A 425 -3.07 -5.14 -6.00
C SER A 425 -2.44 -5.64 -4.70
N PRO A 426 -2.24 -6.96 -4.51
CA PRO A 426 -1.54 -7.50 -3.34
C PRO A 426 -0.06 -7.09 -3.29
N VAL A 427 0.55 -6.83 -4.46
CA VAL A 427 1.93 -6.40 -4.63
C VAL A 427 1.99 -5.14 -5.48
N VAL A 428 3.10 -4.39 -5.42
CA VAL A 428 3.27 -3.19 -6.26
C VAL A 428 3.08 -3.60 -7.71
N TYR A 429 2.14 -2.93 -8.38
CA TYR A 429 1.76 -3.27 -9.75
C TYR A 429 2.76 -2.65 -10.74
N ASP A 430 3.21 -3.44 -11.71
CA ASP A 430 4.18 -3.02 -12.70
C ASP A 430 3.67 -1.78 -13.47
N GLY A 431 4.50 -0.75 -13.51
CA GLY A 431 4.19 0.51 -14.19
C GLY A 431 3.57 1.60 -13.32
N CYS A 432 3.16 1.35 -12.07
CA CYS A 432 2.64 2.40 -11.19
C CYS A 432 3.67 3.52 -10.97
N THR A 433 4.94 3.18 -10.70
CA THR A 433 6.02 4.16 -10.55
C THR A 433 6.24 4.95 -11.84
N ALA A 434 6.34 4.28 -12.99
CA ALA A 434 6.53 4.95 -14.27
C ALA A 434 5.36 5.87 -14.63
N ASN A 435 4.14 5.48 -14.28
CA ASN A 435 2.94 6.30 -14.47
C ASN A 435 2.98 7.55 -13.60
N TRP A 436 3.30 7.39 -12.32
CA TRP A 436 3.51 8.51 -11.41
C TRP A 436 4.60 9.45 -11.93
N ASP A 437 5.79 8.93 -12.25
CA ASP A 437 6.93 9.74 -12.69
C ASP A 437 6.62 10.51 -13.98
N LYS A 438 5.88 9.91 -14.90
CA LYS A 438 5.42 10.54 -16.15
C LYS A 438 4.49 11.72 -15.88
N ASP A 439 3.50 11.57 -14.99
CA ASP A 439 2.53 12.63 -14.65
C ASP A 439 3.20 13.70 -13.78
N TYR A 440 4.00 13.30 -12.81
CA TYR A 440 4.80 14.19 -11.97
C TYR A 440 5.77 15.05 -12.78
N ALA A 441 6.56 14.45 -13.69
CA ALA A 441 7.48 15.19 -14.54
C ALA A 441 6.74 16.15 -15.49
N PHE A 442 5.51 15.82 -15.86
CA PHE A 442 4.65 16.67 -16.67
C PHE A 442 4.22 17.93 -15.90
N VAL A 443 3.73 17.75 -14.67
CA VAL A 443 3.34 18.86 -13.80
C VAL A 443 4.55 19.68 -13.35
N LEU A 444 5.69 19.03 -13.11
CA LEU A 444 6.93 19.72 -12.75
C LEU A 444 7.39 20.71 -13.83
N ARG A 445 7.18 20.38 -15.12
CA ARG A 445 7.42 21.34 -16.21
C ARG A 445 6.50 22.56 -16.09
N HIS A 446 5.21 22.36 -15.84
CA HIS A 446 4.27 23.48 -15.65
C HIS A 446 4.64 24.38 -14.47
N VAL A 447 5.14 23.80 -13.38
CA VAL A 447 5.64 24.54 -12.21
C VAL A 447 6.90 25.36 -12.54
N ARG A 448 7.71 24.89 -13.50
CA ARG A 448 8.98 25.53 -13.94
C ARG A 448 8.85 26.43 -15.16
N ASP A 449 7.77 26.30 -15.93
CA ASP A 449 7.51 27.10 -17.12
C ASP A 449 7.27 28.58 -16.75
N ASP A 450 7.25 29.44 -17.78
CA ASP A 450 7.15 30.90 -17.62
C ASP A 450 5.98 31.30 -16.68
N ARG A 451 6.30 32.09 -15.64
CA ARG A 451 5.34 32.66 -14.69
C ARG A 451 4.16 33.35 -15.38
N ALA A 452 4.37 33.98 -16.53
CA ALA A 452 3.31 34.65 -17.27
C ALA A 452 2.23 33.68 -17.80
N ALA A 453 2.58 32.41 -18.00
CA ALA A 453 1.67 31.37 -18.46
C ALA A 453 0.92 30.66 -17.32
N GLN A 454 1.44 30.71 -16.08
CA GLN A 454 0.88 30.02 -14.93
C GLN A 454 -0.47 30.61 -14.49
N ARG A 455 -1.41 29.74 -14.10
CA ARG A 455 -2.75 30.10 -13.60
C ARG A 455 -3.13 29.26 -12.37
N GLY A 456 -4.32 29.52 -11.83
CA GLY A 456 -4.94 28.69 -10.78
C GLY A 456 -4.04 28.47 -9.56
N LEU A 457 -4.18 27.29 -8.95
CA LEU A 457 -3.39 26.90 -7.78
C LEU A 457 -1.89 26.83 -8.07
N ILE A 458 -1.45 26.38 -9.26
CA ILE A 458 -0.03 26.33 -9.63
C ILE A 458 0.61 27.71 -9.51
N ARG A 459 -0.01 28.74 -10.09
CA ARG A 459 0.49 30.13 -9.97
C ARG A 459 0.58 30.56 -8.52
N ARG A 460 -0.48 30.32 -7.73
CA ARG A 460 -0.53 30.73 -6.32
C ARG A 460 0.57 30.06 -5.49
N LEU A 461 0.81 28.77 -5.73
CA LEU A 461 1.87 28.02 -5.06
C LEU A 461 3.26 28.51 -5.45
N CYS A 462 3.50 28.85 -6.73
CA CYS A 462 4.76 29.43 -7.19
C CYS A 462 4.99 30.83 -6.60
N GLU A 463 3.93 31.65 -6.48
CA GLU A 463 3.98 32.95 -5.81
C GLU A 463 4.42 32.82 -4.34
N LEU A 464 3.90 31.82 -3.62
CA LEU A 464 4.26 31.56 -2.23
C LEU A 464 5.66 30.98 -2.06
N ARG A 465 6.11 30.16 -3.02
CA ARG A 465 7.47 29.61 -3.04
C ARG A 465 8.52 30.72 -3.16
N ASP A 466 8.24 31.72 -3.98
CA ASP A 466 9.19 32.80 -4.28
C ASP A 466 9.05 34.00 -3.31
N ASP A 467 8.16 33.91 -2.31
CA ASP A 467 7.96 34.95 -1.30
C ASP A 467 9.04 34.87 -0.21
N PRO A 468 9.99 35.82 -0.14
CA PRO A 468 11.08 35.79 0.83
C PRO A 468 10.63 36.09 2.26
N GLU A 469 9.41 36.61 2.45
CA GLU A 469 8.84 36.94 3.77
C GLU A 469 7.95 35.81 4.31
N ARG A 470 7.76 34.73 3.54
CA ARG A 470 6.90 33.61 3.94
C ARG A 470 7.51 32.79 5.08
N ASP A 471 6.71 32.57 6.13
CA ASP A 471 7.00 31.62 7.20
C ASP A 471 6.57 30.18 6.82
N GLY A 472 7.22 29.15 7.36
CA GLY A 472 6.87 27.74 7.11
C GLY A 472 7.77 26.95 6.15
N GLY A 473 9.07 27.27 6.11
CA GLY A 473 10.13 26.51 5.46
C GLY A 473 10.19 26.64 3.93
N ASP A 474 11.29 26.20 3.33
CA ASP A 474 11.51 26.29 1.88
C ASP A 474 10.51 25.40 1.13
N LEU A 475 9.74 26.00 0.21
CA LEU A 475 8.95 25.27 -0.77
C LEU A 475 9.84 24.95 -1.97
N THR A 476 9.72 23.74 -2.51
CA THR A 476 10.45 23.36 -3.73
C THR A 476 9.49 23.07 -4.87
N ASP A 477 9.98 23.19 -6.11
CA ASP A 477 9.22 22.83 -7.31
C ASP A 477 8.70 21.39 -7.23
N GLU A 478 9.51 20.49 -6.69
CA GLU A 478 9.19 19.08 -6.51
C GLU A 478 8.01 18.91 -5.56
N MET A 479 7.99 19.63 -4.44
CA MET A 479 6.87 19.61 -3.49
C MET A 479 5.58 20.14 -4.12
N LEU A 480 5.66 21.22 -4.89
CA LEU A 480 4.50 21.79 -5.58
C LEU A 480 3.99 20.82 -6.65
N ALA A 481 4.88 20.24 -7.45
CA ALA A 481 4.53 19.30 -8.50
C ALA A 481 3.90 18.01 -7.94
N ALA A 482 4.44 17.45 -6.86
CA ALA A 482 3.86 16.28 -6.19
C ALA A 482 2.46 16.60 -5.63
N THR A 483 2.29 17.77 -5.03
CA THR A 483 1.00 18.24 -4.50
C THR A 483 -0.03 18.36 -5.62
N VAL A 484 0.30 19.06 -6.70
CA VAL A 484 -0.61 19.29 -7.84
C VAL A 484 -0.94 17.98 -8.55
N THR A 485 0.04 17.08 -8.74
CA THR A 485 -0.19 15.74 -9.33
C THR A 485 -1.15 14.92 -8.47
N SER A 486 -0.95 14.91 -7.15
CA SER A 486 -1.85 14.21 -6.22
C SER A 486 -3.26 14.79 -6.21
N LEU A 487 -3.39 16.12 -6.23
CA LEU A 487 -4.69 16.80 -6.26
C LEU A 487 -5.42 16.54 -7.58
N PHE A 488 -4.71 16.50 -8.71
CA PHE A 488 -5.30 16.16 -10.00
C PHE A 488 -5.93 14.77 -9.96
N GLY A 489 -5.16 13.76 -9.56
CA GLY A 489 -5.65 12.38 -9.52
C GLY A 489 -6.82 12.18 -8.57
N ALA A 490 -6.73 12.72 -7.34
CA ALA A 490 -7.78 12.60 -6.34
C ALA A 490 -9.08 13.30 -6.78
N GLY A 491 -8.97 14.51 -7.35
CA GLY A 491 -10.11 15.32 -7.78
C GLY A 491 -10.80 14.75 -9.01
N ALA A 492 -10.03 14.44 -10.06
CA ALA A 492 -10.58 14.01 -11.34
C ALA A 492 -11.29 12.66 -11.21
N MET A 493 -10.63 11.66 -10.62
CA MET A 493 -11.25 10.34 -10.46
C MET A 493 -12.48 10.36 -9.56
N SER A 494 -12.42 11.03 -8.41
CA SER A 494 -13.54 11.00 -7.46
C SER A 494 -14.80 11.65 -8.03
N THR A 495 -14.65 12.74 -8.79
CA THR A 495 -15.81 13.47 -9.33
C THR A 495 -16.46 12.76 -10.52
N TYR A 496 -15.69 12.19 -11.47
CA TYR A 496 -16.31 11.52 -12.61
C TYR A 496 -16.99 10.22 -12.18
N VAL A 497 -16.38 9.47 -11.25
CA VAL A 497 -16.96 8.22 -10.75
C VAL A 497 -18.25 8.51 -9.99
N PHE A 498 -18.27 9.57 -9.16
CA PHE A 498 -19.49 9.98 -8.48
C PHE A 498 -20.60 10.34 -9.47
N LEU A 499 -20.31 11.10 -10.54
CA LEU A 499 -21.30 11.43 -11.57
C LEU A 499 -21.89 10.17 -12.22
N LEU A 500 -21.06 9.18 -12.54
CA LEU A 500 -21.54 7.91 -13.10
C LEU A 500 -22.49 7.18 -12.14
N HIS A 501 -22.15 7.14 -10.85
CA HIS A 501 -23.01 6.56 -9.81
C HIS A 501 -24.31 7.33 -9.64
N ALA A 502 -24.24 8.67 -9.65
CA ALA A 502 -25.39 9.54 -9.50
C ALA A 502 -26.38 9.35 -10.67
N VAL A 503 -25.88 9.36 -11.90
CA VAL A 503 -26.72 9.11 -13.08
C VAL A 503 -27.30 7.71 -13.07
N LEU A 504 -26.51 6.68 -12.72
CA LEU A 504 -27.02 5.32 -12.60
C LEU A 504 -28.12 5.19 -11.53
N THR A 505 -27.96 5.88 -10.40
CA THR A 505 -28.97 5.92 -9.33
C THR A 505 -30.25 6.59 -9.82
N LEU A 506 -30.14 7.74 -10.49
CA LEU A 506 -31.29 8.47 -11.04
C LEU A 506 -32.03 7.67 -12.12
N ILE A 507 -31.32 6.99 -13.04
CA ILE A 507 -31.95 6.13 -14.07
C ILE A 507 -32.80 5.02 -13.44
N ARG A 508 -32.46 4.55 -12.23
CA ARG A 508 -33.23 3.54 -11.49
C ARG A 508 -34.43 4.12 -10.73
N HIS A 509 -34.54 5.45 -10.66
CA HIS A 509 -35.60 6.19 -9.96
C HIS A 509 -36.17 7.27 -10.90
N PRO A 510 -36.89 6.87 -11.98
CA PRO A 510 -37.41 7.81 -12.97
C PRO A 510 -38.32 8.89 -12.35
N GLU A 511 -39.04 8.58 -11.27
CA GLU A 511 -39.83 9.54 -10.52
C GLU A 511 -38.99 10.66 -9.87
N ALA A 512 -37.77 10.33 -9.45
CA ALA A 512 -36.82 11.31 -8.93
C ALA A 512 -36.27 12.18 -10.07
N MET A 513 -36.00 11.59 -11.24
CA MET A 513 -35.61 12.35 -12.44
C MET A 513 -36.70 13.33 -12.87
N ASP A 514 -37.95 12.90 -12.92
CA ASP A 514 -39.11 13.74 -13.28
C ASP A 514 -39.22 14.92 -12.32
N ARG A 515 -39.18 14.65 -11.02
CA ARG A 515 -39.23 15.69 -9.99
C ARG A 515 -38.08 16.69 -10.09
N LEU A 516 -36.85 16.23 -10.33
CA LEU A 516 -35.68 17.10 -10.48
C LEU A 516 -35.70 17.92 -11.76
N ARG A 517 -36.35 17.44 -12.83
CA ARG A 517 -36.59 18.24 -14.05
C ARG A 517 -37.62 19.33 -13.83
N GLU A 518 -38.70 19.02 -13.11
CA GLU A 518 -39.74 19.99 -12.76
C GLU A 518 -39.29 21.02 -11.73
N ARG A 519 -38.40 20.61 -10.82
CA ARG A 519 -37.90 21.42 -9.69
C ARG A 519 -36.38 21.37 -9.59
N PRO A 520 -35.65 21.97 -10.54
CA PRO A 520 -34.19 21.95 -10.55
C PRO A 520 -33.55 22.59 -9.31
N GLU A 521 -34.27 23.49 -8.63
CA GLU A 521 -33.84 24.08 -7.35
C GLU A 521 -33.67 23.05 -6.22
N ALA A 522 -34.24 21.85 -6.36
CA ALA A 522 -34.05 20.75 -5.42
C ALA A 522 -32.73 19.99 -5.64
N MET A 523 -32.01 20.23 -6.74
CA MET A 523 -30.80 19.50 -7.10
C MET A 523 -29.71 19.51 -6.02
N PRO A 524 -29.38 20.65 -5.36
CA PRO A 524 -28.37 20.65 -4.31
C PRO A 524 -28.68 19.69 -3.17
N ARG A 525 -29.96 19.55 -2.80
CA ARG A 525 -30.40 18.59 -1.77
C ARG A 525 -30.35 17.16 -2.29
N ALA A 526 -30.76 16.94 -3.54
CA ALA A 526 -30.67 15.64 -4.19
C ALA A 526 -29.23 15.12 -4.24
N VAL A 527 -28.25 16.01 -4.48
CA VAL A 527 -26.82 15.67 -4.50
C VAL A 527 -26.36 15.11 -3.15
N GLU A 528 -26.84 15.62 -2.00
CA GLU A 528 -26.50 15.02 -0.70
C GLU A 528 -27.02 13.58 -0.57
N GLU A 529 -28.23 13.29 -1.06
CA GLU A 529 -28.75 11.92 -1.01
C GLU A 529 -28.03 10.99 -2.00
N LEU A 530 -27.67 11.51 -3.18
CA LEU A 530 -26.84 10.77 -4.15
C LEU A 530 -25.45 10.49 -3.58
N LEU A 531 -24.86 11.45 -2.86
CA LEU A 531 -23.60 11.28 -2.14
C LEU A 531 -23.75 10.25 -1.03
N ARG A 532 -24.81 10.27 -0.23
CA ARG A 532 -25.05 9.24 0.79
C ARG A 532 -25.13 7.85 0.17
N CYS A 533 -25.89 7.70 -0.90
CA CYS A 533 -26.16 6.41 -1.55
C CYS A 533 -25.03 5.90 -2.45
N THR A 534 -24.02 6.73 -2.76
CA THR A 534 -22.97 6.34 -3.69
C THR A 534 -22.16 5.14 -3.16
N LEU A 535 -21.83 4.23 -4.06
CA LEU A 535 -20.93 3.10 -3.80
C LEU A 535 -19.58 3.32 -4.47
N SER A 536 -19.25 4.57 -4.82
CA SER A 536 -18.06 4.92 -5.62
C SER A 536 -16.75 4.56 -4.95
N ILE A 537 -16.69 4.54 -3.61
CA ILE A 537 -15.54 4.08 -2.84
C ILE A 537 -15.62 2.54 -2.78
N GLY A 538 -14.65 1.85 -3.39
CA GLY A 538 -14.66 0.39 -3.54
C GLY A 538 -13.88 -0.37 -2.48
N ASP A 539 -13.17 0.34 -1.61
CA ASP A 539 -12.33 -0.18 -0.54
C ASP A 539 -12.49 0.72 0.71
N GLY A 540 -11.87 0.37 1.83
CA GLY A 540 -12.10 1.03 3.11
C GLY A 540 -11.16 2.22 3.25
N LEU A 541 -11.57 3.24 4.01
CA LEU A 541 -10.66 4.34 4.35
C LEU A 541 -9.64 3.84 5.38
N PRO A 542 -8.34 3.69 5.03
CA PRO A 542 -7.39 2.99 5.88
C PRO A 542 -6.81 3.91 6.96
N ARG A 543 -6.59 3.35 8.14
CA ARG A 543 -5.90 3.98 9.27
C ARG A 543 -5.05 2.95 10.00
N ILE A 544 -3.88 3.34 10.48
CA ILE A 544 -3.11 2.56 11.46
C ILE A 544 -3.32 3.17 12.83
N ALA A 545 -3.66 2.34 13.83
CA ALA A 545 -3.75 2.76 15.21
C ALA A 545 -2.35 3.08 15.78
N ARG A 546 -2.15 4.27 16.35
CA ARG A 546 -0.87 4.68 16.98
C ARG A 546 -0.77 4.32 18.46
N ALA A 547 -1.89 3.93 19.06
CA ALA A 547 -2.02 3.51 20.44
C ALA A 547 -3.14 2.47 20.52
N ASP A 548 -3.27 1.80 21.66
CA ASP A 548 -4.43 0.95 21.92
C ASP A 548 -5.68 1.85 22.07
N VAL A 549 -6.74 1.55 21.32
CA VAL A 549 -7.99 2.32 21.27
C VAL A 549 -9.20 1.39 21.29
N GLN A 550 -10.12 1.64 22.21
CA GLN A 550 -11.41 0.95 22.25
C GLN A 550 -12.32 1.47 21.14
N VAL A 551 -12.79 0.59 20.25
CA VAL A 551 -13.77 0.87 19.19
C VAL A 551 -14.92 -0.11 19.33
N GLY A 552 -16.08 0.38 19.80
CA GLY A 552 -17.18 -0.49 20.22
C GLY A 552 -16.70 -1.48 21.29
N GLU A 553 -16.92 -2.78 21.07
CA GLU A 553 -16.47 -3.84 21.97
C GLU A 553 -15.02 -4.31 21.72
N VAL A 554 -14.36 -3.83 20.65
CA VAL A 554 -13.02 -4.27 20.26
C VAL A 554 -11.95 -3.30 20.73
N LEU A 555 -10.92 -3.82 21.41
CA LEU A 555 -9.69 -3.09 21.69
C LEU A 555 -8.74 -3.21 20.49
N VAL A 556 -8.71 -2.20 19.64
CA VAL A 556 -7.75 -2.11 18.53
C VAL A 556 -6.38 -1.79 19.11
N ARG A 557 -5.36 -2.59 18.77
CA ARG A 557 -3.99 -2.45 19.27
C ARG A 557 -3.16 -1.50 18.40
N ALA A 558 -2.16 -0.88 19.00
CA ALA A 558 -1.18 -0.08 18.27
C ALA A 558 -0.52 -0.90 17.13
N GLY A 559 -0.47 -0.32 15.94
CA GLY A 559 0.06 -0.94 14.72
C GLY A 559 -0.98 -1.71 13.89
N GLU A 560 -2.20 -1.91 14.40
CA GLU A 560 -3.26 -2.59 13.66
C GLU A 560 -3.91 -1.68 12.60
N LEU A 561 -4.28 -2.29 11.48
CA LEU A 561 -4.99 -1.65 10.39
C LEU A 561 -6.49 -1.62 10.69
N VAL A 562 -7.08 -0.45 10.56
CA VAL A 562 -8.52 -0.21 10.61
C VAL A 562 -8.99 0.31 9.26
N LEU A 563 -10.07 -0.25 8.75
CA LEU A 563 -10.71 0.09 7.49
C LEU A 563 -12.13 0.57 7.77
N VAL A 564 -12.43 1.82 7.43
CA VAL A 564 -13.78 2.36 7.56
C VAL A 564 -14.56 2.08 6.27
N CYS A 565 -15.63 1.29 6.37
CA CYS A 565 -16.56 0.99 5.29
C CYS A 565 -17.61 2.11 5.18
N VAL A 566 -17.44 3.00 4.20
CA VAL A 566 -18.28 4.19 4.05
C VAL A 566 -19.72 3.83 3.71
N GLU A 567 -19.94 2.85 2.83
CA GLU A 567 -21.28 2.35 2.52
C GLU A 567 -21.91 1.61 3.70
N GLY A 568 -21.10 0.96 4.55
CA GLY A 568 -21.55 0.41 5.82
C GLY A 568 -22.17 1.50 6.68
N ALA A 569 -21.45 2.61 6.89
CA ALA A 569 -21.91 3.75 7.68
C ALA A 569 -23.07 4.52 7.02
N ASN A 570 -23.01 4.77 5.72
CA ASN A 570 -24.02 5.56 5.01
C ASN A 570 -25.37 4.86 4.82
N PHE A 571 -25.39 3.53 4.98
CA PHE A 571 -26.62 2.72 4.98
C PHE A 571 -27.00 2.23 6.38
N ASP A 572 -26.48 2.87 7.43
CA ASP A 572 -26.82 2.58 8.82
C ASP A 572 -28.23 3.08 9.18
N PRO A 573 -29.21 2.21 9.51
CA PRO A 573 -30.56 2.63 9.87
C PRO A 573 -30.63 3.39 11.18
N GLU A 574 -29.63 3.28 12.08
CA GLU A 574 -29.59 4.06 13.31
C GLU A 574 -29.32 5.54 13.03
N GLN A 575 -28.54 5.85 11.98
CA GLN A 575 -28.29 7.22 11.53
C GLN A 575 -29.27 7.68 10.44
N PHE A 576 -29.69 6.77 9.56
CA PHE A 576 -30.53 7.05 8.40
C PHE A 576 -31.76 6.13 8.40
N PRO A 577 -32.88 6.50 9.02
CA PRO A 577 -34.11 5.71 8.95
C PRO A 577 -34.48 5.39 7.49
N ASP A 578 -34.92 4.16 7.23
CA ASP A 578 -35.14 3.63 5.87
C ASP A 578 -33.93 3.85 4.95
N ALA A 579 -32.72 3.50 5.41
CA ALA A 579 -31.46 3.81 4.74
C ALA A 579 -31.37 3.30 3.28
N GLU A 580 -32.05 2.21 2.95
CA GLU A 580 -32.08 1.61 1.61
C GLU A 580 -32.97 2.40 0.63
N ARG A 581 -33.89 3.23 1.15
CA ARG A 581 -34.75 4.08 0.32
C ARG A 581 -33.98 5.32 -0.12
N PHE A 582 -33.95 5.53 -1.43
CA PHE A 582 -33.50 6.79 -2.01
C PHE A 582 -34.56 7.87 -1.76
N ASP A 583 -34.19 8.89 -0.96
CA ASP A 583 -35.10 9.96 -0.57
C ASP A 583 -34.49 11.34 -0.82
N LEU A 584 -34.96 12.02 -1.87
CA LEU A 584 -34.55 13.39 -2.22
C LEU A 584 -34.81 14.40 -1.10
N ASP A 585 -35.71 14.09 -0.16
CA ASP A 585 -36.07 14.94 0.97
C ASP A 585 -35.39 14.52 2.28
N ARG A 586 -34.40 13.63 2.27
CA ARG A 586 -33.70 13.24 3.51
C ARG A 586 -33.06 14.46 4.17
N SER A 587 -33.38 14.69 5.45
CA SER A 587 -32.77 15.74 6.28
C SER A 587 -32.94 15.41 7.77
N PRO A 588 -31.90 15.54 8.62
CA PRO A 588 -30.50 15.82 8.25
C PRO A 588 -29.88 14.68 7.43
N ASN A 589 -28.81 14.97 6.66
CA ASN A 589 -28.13 14.00 5.80
C ASN A 589 -26.61 14.00 6.04
N ALA A 590 -26.19 13.74 7.28
CA ALA A 590 -24.79 13.78 7.68
C ALA A 590 -24.01 12.54 7.20
N HIS A 591 -23.88 12.33 5.90
CA HIS A 591 -23.18 11.17 5.34
C HIS A 591 -21.64 11.28 5.43
N LEU A 592 -20.93 10.15 5.36
CA LEU A 592 -19.47 10.05 5.42
C LEU A 592 -18.78 9.97 4.05
N SER A 593 -19.47 10.29 2.96
CA SER A 593 -18.92 10.19 1.58
C SER A 593 -17.72 11.11 1.32
N PHE A 594 -17.53 12.14 2.16
CA PHE A 594 -16.36 13.01 2.16
C PHE A 594 -15.37 12.72 3.30
N GLY A 595 -15.57 11.61 4.03
CA GLY A 595 -14.85 11.30 5.26
C GLY A 595 -15.29 12.18 6.44
N ALA A 596 -14.46 12.20 7.49
CA ALA A 596 -14.60 13.07 8.66
C ALA A 596 -13.21 13.37 9.26
N GLY A 597 -13.17 14.27 10.25
CA GLY A 597 -11.96 14.62 10.99
C GLY A 597 -10.93 15.42 10.17
N SER A 598 -9.66 15.28 10.52
CA SER A 598 -8.53 16.03 9.92
C SER A 598 -8.27 15.71 8.44
N HIS A 599 -8.86 14.63 7.93
CA HIS A 599 -8.77 14.20 6.54
C HIS A 599 -10.10 14.37 5.77
N PHE A 600 -11.01 15.21 6.28
CA PHE A 600 -12.24 15.57 5.56
C PHE A 600 -11.91 16.18 4.19
N CYS A 601 -12.69 15.81 3.16
CA CYS A 601 -12.40 16.20 1.78
C CYS A 601 -12.33 17.74 1.61
N PRO A 602 -11.19 18.29 1.17
CA PRO A 602 -11.03 19.73 0.99
C PRO A 602 -11.89 20.29 -0.15
N ALA A 603 -12.26 19.44 -1.12
CA ALA A 603 -13.04 19.81 -2.30
C ALA A 603 -14.55 19.54 -2.17
N SER A 604 -15.04 19.30 -0.96
CA SER A 604 -16.43 18.86 -0.76
C SER A 604 -17.47 19.90 -1.21
N THR A 605 -17.18 21.21 -1.10
CA THR A 605 -18.10 22.27 -1.54
C THR A 605 -18.18 22.36 -3.05
N ILE A 606 -17.03 22.45 -3.74
CA ILE A 606 -17.00 22.57 -5.19
C ILE A 606 -17.49 21.29 -5.89
N SER A 607 -17.26 20.12 -5.29
CA SER A 607 -17.75 18.83 -5.82
C SER A 607 -19.27 18.74 -5.84
N ARG A 608 -19.95 19.35 -4.85
CA ARG A 608 -21.42 19.41 -4.80
C ARG A 608 -21.98 20.27 -5.92
N VAL A 609 -21.40 21.46 -6.12
CA VAL A 609 -21.79 22.37 -7.21
C VAL A 609 -21.56 21.69 -8.56
N HIS A 610 -20.39 21.10 -8.77
CA HIS A 610 -20.05 20.34 -9.97
C HIS A 610 -21.08 19.26 -10.30
N ALA A 611 -21.48 18.46 -9.30
CA ALA A 611 -22.50 17.45 -9.51
C ALA A 611 -23.88 18.04 -9.77
N ALA A 612 -24.28 19.09 -9.05
CA ALA A 612 -25.57 19.73 -9.23
C ALA A 612 -25.73 20.32 -10.63
N GLU A 613 -24.72 21.03 -11.14
CA GLU A 613 -24.77 21.62 -12.49
C GLU A 613 -24.80 20.54 -13.57
N ALA A 614 -23.93 19.52 -13.47
CA ALA A 614 -23.92 18.39 -14.40
C ALA A 614 -25.27 17.69 -14.49
N LEU A 615 -25.85 17.32 -13.34
CA LEU A 615 -27.10 16.58 -13.28
C LEU A 615 -28.28 17.43 -13.75
N THR A 616 -28.31 18.72 -13.40
CA THR A 616 -29.35 19.66 -13.86
C THR A 616 -29.36 19.74 -15.39
N VAL A 617 -28.19 19.92 -16.00
CA VAL A 617 -28.07 20.01 -17.46
C VAL A 617 -28.42 18.69 -18.13
N LEU A 618 -27.89 17.55 -17.65
CA LEU A 618 -28.19 16.23 -18.21
C LEU A 618 -29.70 15.94 -18.19
N LEU A 619 -30.37 16.15 -17.05
CA LEU A 619 -31.79 15.87 -16.93
C LEU A 619 -32.66 16.82 -17.77
N ALA A 620 -32.30 18.10 -17.86
CA ALA A 620 -33.03 19.07 -18.66
C ALA A 620 -32.92 18.80 -20.17
N ARG A 621 -31.71 18.47 -20.63
CA ARG A 621 -31.42 18.30 -22.07
C ARG A 621 -31.70 16.89 -22.60
N LEU A 622 -31.64 15.87 -21.74
CA LEU A 622 -31.83 14.46 -22.10
C LEU A 622 -33.01 13.87 -21.30
N PRO A 623 -34.27 14.30 -21.56
CA PRO A 623 -35.41 14.01 -20.68
C PRO A 623 -35.83 12.53 -20.60
N ARG A 624 -35.36 11.67 -21.50
CA ARG A 624 -35.60 10.20 -21.44
C ARG A 624 -34.30 9.42 -21.25
N LEU A 625 -33.31 10.04 -20.61
CA LEU A 625 -32.02 9.43 -20.30
C LEU A 625 -32.23 8.07 -19.62
N ARG A 626 -31.66 7.01 -20.21
CA ARG A 626 -31.74 5.64 -19.72
C ARG A 626 -30.54 4.82 -20.19
N LEU A 627 -30.27 3.67 -19.56
CA LEU A 627 -29.23 2.76 -20.02
C LEU A 627 -29.57 2.18 -21.41
N ALA A 628 -28.54 2.00 -22.23
CA ALA A 628 -28.65 1.32 -23.53
C ALA A 628 -28.65 -0.22 -23.41
N LEU A 629 -28.37 -0.75 -22.20
CA LEU A 629 -28.35 -2.17 -21.87
C LEU A 629 -28.92 -2.42 -20.46
N PRO A 630 -29.33 -3.66 -20.15
CA PRO A 630 -29.69 -4.06 -18.80
C PRO A 630 -28.57 -3.79 -17.78
N VAL A 631 -28.93 -3.35 -16.57
CA VAL A 631 -27.95 -2.92 -15.54
C VAL A 631 -26.96 -4.03 -15.13
N ASP A 632 -27.40 -5.29 -15.17
CA ASP A 632 -26.59 -6.48 -14.87
C ASP A 632 -25.52 -6.78 -15.93
N GLN A 633 -25.60 -6.16 -17.11
CA GLN A 633 -24.58 -6.26 -18.15
C GLN A 633 -23.50 -5.16 -18.06
N LEU A 634 -23.59 -4.26 -17.07
CA LEU A 634 -22.51 -3.30 -16.80
C LEU A 634 -21.27 -4.05 -16.32
N VAL A 635 -20.15 -3.81 -17.00
CA VAL A 635 -18.85 -4.34 -16.60
C VAL A 635 -18.25 -3.43 -15.54
N TRP A 636 -18.15 -3.92 -14.32
CA TRP A 636 -17.50 -3.21 -13.22
C TRP A 636 -16.01 -3.51 -13.21
N ARG A 637 -15.19 -2.45 -13.15
CA ARG A 637 -13.74 -2.57 -13.04
C ARG A 637 -13.36 -3.31 -11.76
N THR A 638 -12.53 -4.33 -11.90
CA THR A 638 -11.94 -5.07 -10.79
C THR A 638 -10.56 -4.52 -10.44
N GLY A 639 -10.15 -4.61 -9.17
CA GLY A 639 -8.81 -4.19 -8.75
C GLY A 639 -8.59 -2.68 -8.85
N ASN A 640 -9.57 -1.88 -8.40
CA ASN A 640 -9.45 -0.43 -8.35
C ASN A 640 -10.05 0.10 -7.04
N ILE A 641 -9.47 1.17 -6.50
CA ILE A 641 -9.92 1.84 -5.26
C ILE A 641 -11.37 2.34 -5.41
N LYS A 642 -11.79 2.67 -6.64
CA LYS A 642 -13.14 3.11 -6.96
C LYS A 642 -13.94 1.99 -7.63
N ARG A 643 -15.24 1.92 -7.36
CA ARG A 643 -16.17 1.09 -8.15
C ARG A 643 -16.56 1.85 -9.39
N VAL A 644 -16.06 1.43 -10.55
CA VAL A 644 -16.26 2.15 -11.82
C VAL A 644 -16.86 1.20 -12.84
N PRO A 645 -17.96 1.56 -13.52
CA PRO A 645 -18.35 0.85 -14.72
C PRO A 645 -17.36 1.19 -15.84
N GLU A 646 -16.84 0.18 -16.54
CA GLU A 646 -15.89 0.39 -17.65
C GLU A 646 -16.44 1.36 -18.69
N ARG A 647 -17.74 1.24 -18.95
CA ARG A 647 -18.54 2.14 -19.77
C ARG A 647 -19.91 2.30 -19.12
N LEU A 648 -20.56 3.44 -19.32
CA LEU A 648 -21.97 3.66 -18.98
C LEU A 648 -22.75 4.06 -20.24
N PRO A 649 -23.14 3.10 -21.10
CA PRO A 649 -23.84 3.38 -22.35
C PRO A 649 -25.28 3.83 -22.10
N VAL A 650 -25.66 4.97 -22.67
CA VAL A 650 -26.96 5.61 -22.45
C VAL A 650 -27.68 5.95 -23.77
N LEU A 651 -29.01 6.09 -23.68
CA LEU A 651 -29.96 6.54 -24.70
C LEU A 651 -30.82 7.68 -24.13
N TRP A 652 -31.46 8.51 -24.97
CA TRP A 652 -32.39 9.56 -24.55
C TRP A 652 -33.52 9.86 -25.56
#